data_AF-A0A375FQP2-F1
#
_entry.id   AF-A0A375FQP2-F1
#
_cell.length_a   1.000
_cell.length_b   1.000
_cell.length_c   1.000
_cell.angle_alpha   90.00
_cell.angle_beta   90.00
_cell.angle_gamma   90.00
#
_symmetry.space_group_name_H-M   'P 1'
#
loop_
_entity.id
_entity.type
_entity.pdbx_description
1 polymer ?
#
loop_
_entity_poly.entity_id
_entity_poly.type
_entity_poly.pdbx_seq_one_letter_code
_entity_poly.pdbx_strand_id
1 'polypeptide(L)'
;MALAIALVVIVVASVLFHFLSPWWATPLASNWKQMDDTLTITLVITGFFFVVINLFVGYIIWRYRHNAPHPNGGTGHRAAYQPENRKLEWWLIGGTTIGVVALLAPGLFVYADYVRPPREAMVLEVVGQQWSWAFRFPGKSGELGASDPRFITGSNPLGLDPDDPRGQDNIVIVGPEVHLPLNKPVKVLLRSKDVLHDFYVPQFRARMNMVPGMVTSFWFTPTQTGRFEILCAQLCGVGHYNMRGIVVVDEPAAYEAWLAKQQTFAMALAKAAAPPAAMAAAAPAAAGDAGMVEKGRALAQSKGCTACHSIDGNPSVGPTWKGLYGKTETFADGSSAAVDDAFLHKEIMDPHARLVKGFGPVMPRLPMSEDEVAALIAYIKSAGTGAAAPEAVAPGAPAAATSAATTAAAGTALPPAPTRHRLQWPCRLTRHPRRRASEETRMAYADDAAHHAPQSFWTRYVWSQDHKVIAVQYTIVAIVVGLVGVALSNLMRMQLGFPGRFEFIDVNRYYQFVTMHGMIMVIYLLTALFLGGFGNYLIPLMVGARDMVFPFLNMLSFWVYLLSVIVLLASFFVPGGPTGAGWTLYPPQAILPGTPGHDWGIILMLVSLAIFIVAATMGGLNYVTTVLQARTEGMTLLRMPLSVWGIFMATILALLAFPALFVSAVMMLLDKTLGTSFFMPAMVSMGQQLDYKGGSPLLFQHLFWFFGHPEVYIVALPAFGIVSDLVSVHARKSIFGYRTMVWAILAIGVLSVVVWAHHMFVSGMNPYFGFFFATTTLVIAVPTAIKVYNWVITLWRGDIHFSVPMLFAIAFISTFVIGGLTGLFLGNVSVDIPLSNTYFVVAHFHMVMGVSPILVVFGGIYHWYPKVTGRMLNDTMGRVHFWITFIGTYAIFFPMHYLGVLGMPRRYYAWENYAFIPESAHVMNMYISVAAFVVATAQLLFVYNLVWSLRRGQKTDGNPWRAASLEWQTPQTPPVHGNWGPHLPVVYRWAYAYSVPGAREDFIAQNAPPEEGGSEPEPHASRGAIA
;
A
#
# COMPACT_ATOMS: atom_id res chain seq x y z
N MET A 1 8.52 32.45 13.78
CA MET A 1 8.49 33.17 12.49
C MET A 1 8.65 32.21 11.32
N ALA A 2 9.83 31.58 11.14
CA ALA A 2 10.13 30.74 9.97
C ALA A 2 9.05 29.71 9.58
N LEU A 3 8.38 29.03 10.52
CA LEU A 3 7.31 28.07 10.19
C LEU A 3 6.06 28.71 9.57
N ALA A 4 5.69 29.93 9.98
CA ALA A 4 4.60 30.67 9.34
C ALA A 4 4.98 31.06 7.90
N ILE A 5 6.23 31.50 7.70
CA ILE A 5 6.77 31.82 6.36
C ILE A 5 6.80 30.55 5.50
N ALA A 6 7.26 29.41 6.03
CA ALA A 6 7.30 28.14 5.31
C ALA A 6 5.90 27.67 4.88
N LEU A 7 4.88 27.76 5.74
CA LEU A 7 3.50 27.44 5.36
C LEU A 7 2.96 28.37 4.28
N VAL A 8 3.23 29.68 4.36
CA VAL A 8 2.84 30.65 3.32
C VAL A 8 3.59 30.37 2.01
N VAL A 9 4.89 30.06 2.06
CA VAL A 9 5.71 29.70 0.89
C VAL A 9 5.24 28.37 0.27
N ILE A 10 4.85 27.39 1.07
CA ILE A 10 4.24 26.14 0.56
C ILE A 10 2.92 26.46 -0.17
N VAL A 11 2.02 27.25 0.43
CA VAL A 11 0.77 27.66 -0.22
C VAL A 11 1.03 28.42 -1.51
N VAL A 12 1.90 29.43 -1.49
CA VAL A 12 2.25 30.25 -2.66
C VAL A 12 2.95 29.41 -3.72
N ALA A 13 3.88 28.53 -3.38
CA ALA A 13 4.56 27.64 -4.32
C ALA A 13 3.59 26.61 -4.92
N SER A 14 2.68 26.02 -4.15
CA SER A 14 1.66 25.10 -4.66
C SER A 14 0.67 25.79 -5.60
N VAL A 15 0.26 27.03 -5.30
CA VAL A 15 -0.65 27.82 -6.15
C VAL A 15 0.08 28.34 -7.40
N LEU A 16 1.31 28.84 -7.28
CA LEU A 16 2.11 29.26 -8.44
C LEU A 16 2.48 28.07 -9.32
N PHE A 17 2.86 26.92 -8.76
CA PHE A 17 3.02 25.70 -9.55
C PHE A 17 1.72 25.33 -10.24
N HIS A 18 0.56 25.48 -9.57
CA HIS A 18 -0.72 25.18 -10.21
C HIS A 18 -1.03 26.07 -11.43
N PHE A 19 -0.61 27.34 -11.46
CA PHE A 19 -0.87 28.25 -12.58
C PHE A 19 0.28 28.41 -13.58
N LEU A 20 1.53 28.13 -13.19
CA LEU A 20 2.73 28.32 -14.03
C LEU A 20 3.30 27.01 -14.59
N SER A 21 2.96 25.86 -13.99
CA SER A 21 3.32 24.55 -14.54
C SER A 21 2.24 24.08 -15.51
N PRO A 22 2.58 23.52 -16.68
CA PRO A 22 1.60 22.84 -17.51
C PRO A 22 1.11 21.58 -16.78
N TRP A 23 -0.11 21.63 -16.22
CA TRP A 23 -0.83 20.43 -15.79
C TRP A 23 -1.19 19.59 -17.02
N TRP A 24 -0.25 18.78 -17.47
CA TRP A 24 -0.50 17.90 -18.60
C TRP A 24 -1.23 16.63 -18.15
N ALA A 25 -2.51 16.79 -17.81
CA ALA A 25 -3.46 15.71 -18.04
C ALA A 25 -3.46 15.43 -19.55
N THR A 26 -3.32 14.16 -19.95
CA THR A 26 -3.25 13.80 -21.36
C THR A 26 -4.55 14.21 -22.08
N PRO A 27 -4.51 14.74 -23.32
CA PRO A 27 -5.71 15.21 -24.01
C PRO A 27 -6.81 14.13 -24.07
N LEU A 28 -8.04 14.51 -23.73
CA LEU A 28 -9.18 13.60 -23.68
C LEU A 28 -9.61 13.17 -25.10
N ALA A 29 -9.49 11.89 -25.38
CA ALA A 29 -9.89 11.26 -26.65
C ALA A 29 -11.11 10.32 -26.50
N SER A 30 -11.93 10.52 -25.46
CA SER A 30 -13.18 9.78 -25.24
C SER A 30 -14.36 10.68 -24.84
N ASN A 31 -15.52 10.07 -24.63
CA ASN A 31 -16.72 10.72 -24.08
C ASN A 31 -16.60 11.15 -22.60
N TRP A 32 -15.57 10.71 -21.85
CA TRP A 32 -15.50 10.83 -20.39
C TRP A 32 -15.12 12.22 -19.84
N LYS A 33 -15.54 13.29 -20.51
CA LYS A 33 -15.30 14.69 -20.07
C LYS A 33 -15.80 14.96 -18.65
N GLN A 34 -16.90 14.32 -18.26
CA GLN A 34 -17.45 14.44 -16.90
C GLN A 34 -16.48 13.98 -15.80
N MET A 35 -15.53 13.07 -16.10
CA MET A 35 -14.47 12.69 -15.15
C MET A 35 -13.46 13.83 -14.98
N ASP A 36 -13.03 14.48 -16.06
CA ASP A 36 -12.12 15.63 -16.02
C ASP A 36 -12.79 16.85 -15.36
N ASP A 37 -14.09 17.04 -15.59
CA ASP A 37 -14.89 18.06 -14.91
C ASP A 37 -15.00 17.77 -13.41
N THR A 38 -15.27 16.51 -13.01
CA THR A 38 -15.33 16.11 -11.60
C THR A 38 -13.97 16.25 -10.92
N LEU A 39 -12.88 15.83 -11.57
CA LEU A 39 -11.49 16.02 -11.12
C LEU A 39 -11.19 17.51 -10.90
N THR A 40 -11.59 18.37 -11.84
CA THR A 40 -11.38 19.83 -11.76
C THR A 40 -12.19 20.45 -10.62
N ILE A 41 -13.46 20.07 -10.44
CA ILE A 41 -14.31 20.51 -9.34
C ILE A 41 -13.69 20.09 -7.99
N THR A 42 -13.25 18.83 -7.85
CA THR A 42 -12.56 18.34 -6.66
C THR A 42 -11.27 19.11 -6.40
N LEU A 43 -10.47 19.41 -7.43
CA LEU A 43 -9.23 20.19 -7.31
C LEU A 43 -9.48 21.63 -6.87
N VAL A 44 -10.49 22.32 -7.40
CA VAL A 44 -10.84 23.70 -7.00
C VAL A 44 -11.34 23.73 -5.55
N ILE A 45 -12.24 22.82 -5.15
CA ILE A 45 -12.80 22.77 -3.80
C ILE A 45 -11.71 22.43 -2.77
N THR A 46 -10.92 21.37 -3.02
CA THR A 46 -9.84 20.96 -2.10
C THR A 46 -8.69 21.96 -2.07
N GLY A 47 -8.35 22.58 -3.20
CA GLY A 47 -7.37 23.65 -3.31
C GLY A 47 -7.75 24.87 -2.48
N PHE A 48 -9.02 25.29 -2.53
CA PHE A 48 -9.54 26.37 -1.67
C PHE A 48 -9.37 26.04 -0.18
N PHE A 49 -9.79 24.85 0.27
CA PHE A 49 -9.62 24.44 1.67
C PHE A 49 -8.15 24.30 2.07
N PHE A 50 -7.28 23.79 1.19
CA PHE A 50 -5.83 23.73 1.41
C PHE A 50 -5.24 25.12 1.70
N VAL A 51 -5.55 26.11 0.84
CA VAL A 51 -5.09 27.49 0.97
C VAL A 51 -5.60 28.10 2.28
N VAL A 52 -6.93 28.03 2.53
CA VAL A 52 -7.54 28.62 3.72
C VAL A 52 -6.98 28.02 5.00
N ILE A 53 -6.87 26.69 5.10
CA ILE A 53 -6.40 26.02 6.32
C ILE A 53 -4.92 26.32 6.59
N ASN A 54 -4.03 26.24 5.58
CA ASN A 54 -2.60 26.48 5.81
C ASN A 54 -2.27 27.95 6.07
N LEU A 55 -2.97 28.90 5.43
CA LEU A 55 -2.84 30.32 5.76
C LEU A 55 -3.40 30.64 7.16
N PHE A 56 -4.50 30.00 7.57
CA PHE A 56 -5.08 30.18 8.91
C PHE A 56 -4.18 29.60 10.00
N VAL A 57 -3.58 28.42 9.79
CA VAL A 57 -2.55 27.86 10.69
C VAL A 57 -1.31 28.78 10.71
N GLY A 58 -0.83 29.26 9.56
CA GLY A 58 0.27 30.23 9.47
C GLY A 58 0.02 31.51 10.26
N TYR A 59 -1.19 32.07 10.16
CA TYR A 59 -1.65 33.22 10.95
C TYR A 59 -1.68 32.90 12.45
N ILE A 60 -2.27 31.77 12.86
CA ILE A 60 -2.33 31.33 14.25
C ILE A 60 -0.94 31.24 14.87
N ILE A 61 -0.02 30.52 14.23
CA ILE A 61 1.33 30.29 14.78
C ILE A 61 2.20 31.55 14.71
N TRP A 62 1.86 32.54 13.87
CA TRP A 62 2.45 33.88 13.92
C TRP A 62 1.89 34.74 15.07
N ARG A 63 0.57 34.74 15.24
CA ARG A 63 -0.18 35.62 16.16
C ARG A 63 -0.18 35.16 17.61
N TYR A 64 -0.14 33.85 17.86
CA TYR A 64 -0.23 33.20 19.17
C TYR A 64 1.04 32.45 19.56
N ARG A 65 2.18 32.78 18.91
CA ARG A 65 3.51 32.36 19.37
C ARG A 65 3.77 32.81 20.81
N HIS A 66 4.51 32.01 21.54
CA HIS A 66 5.13 32.45 22.78
C HIS A 66 6.08 33.63 22.52
N ASN A 67 5.99 34.65 23.36
CA ASN A 67 6.99 35.70 23.49
C ASN A 67 7.36 35.74 24.98
N ALA A 68 8.65 35.63 25.29
CA ALA A 68 9.12 35.65 26.68
C ALA A 68 8.75 36.98 27.37
N PRO A 69 8.51 36.98 28.69
CA PRO A 69 8.25 38.21 29.45
C PRO A 69 9.32 39.26 29.21
N HIS A 70 8.91 40.51 28.96
CA HIS A 70 9.85 41.62 28.81
C HIS A 70 10.50 41.89 30.17
N PRO A 71 11.83 42.09 30.28
CA PRO A 71 12.51 42.30 31.56
C PRO A 71 11.98 43.48 32.38
N ASN A 72 11.25 44.41 31.76
CA ASN A 72 10.61 45.56 32.40
C ASN A 72 9.15 45.26 32.83
N GLY A 73 8.85 44.02 33.25
CA GLY A 73 7.57 43.67 33.89
C GLY A 73 6.38 43.38 32.97
N GLY A 74 6.61 43.13 31.68
CA GLY A 74 5.52 42.76 30.76
C GLY A 74 5.02 41.34 31.01
N THR A 75 3.74 41.17 31.36
CA THR A 75 3.14 39.84 31.63
C THR A 75 3.10 38.98 30.37
N GLY A 76 3.55 37.72 30.50
CA GLY A 76 3.47 36.73 29.43
C GLY A 76 2.02 36.39 29.08
N HIS A 77 1.74 36.12 27.80
CA HIS A 77 0.39 35.80 27.35
C HIS A 77 -0.03 34.39 27.77
N ARG A 78 -0.86 34.28 28.82
CA ARG A 78 -1.52 33.01 29.19
C ARG A 78 -2.58 32.65 28.14
N ALA A 79 -2.63 31.38 27.74
CA ALA A 79 -3.59 30.89 26.76
C ALA A 79 -5.04 31.05 27.24
N ALA A 80 -5.97 31.20 26.30
CA ALA A 80 -7.39 31.33 26.60
C ALA A 80 -8.01 29.96 26.95
N TYR A 81 -8.63 29.83 28.12
CA TYR A 81 -9.37 28.62 28.47
C TYR A 81 -10.67 28.51 27.66
N GLN A 82 -10.72 27.53 26.75
CA GLN A 82 -11.89 27.22 25.93
C GLN A 82 -11.91 25.72 25.59
N PRO A 83 -12.40 24.85 26.49
CA PRO A 83 -12.37 23.40 26.29
C PRO A 83 -13.45 22.88 25.33
N GLU A 84 -14.58 23.55 25.16
CA GLU A 84 -15.60 23.22 24.15
C GLU A 84 -16.31 24.47 23.60
N ASN A 85 -16.97 24.34 22.44
CA ASN A 85 -17.91 25.33 21.91
C ASN A 85 -18.88 24.62 20.96
N ARG A 86 -19.97 24.08 21.52
CA ARG A 86 -20.94 23.24 20.79
C ARG A 86 -21.53 23.93 19.55
N LYS A 87 -21.73 25.25 19.57
CA LYS A 87 -22.24 25.99 18.41
C LYS A 87 -21.23 25.95 17.26
N LEU A 88 -19.95 26.17 17.55
CA LEU A 88 -18.88 26.09 16.55
C LEU A 88 -18.69 24.66 16.04
N GLU A 89 -18.69 23.67 16.93
CA GLU A 89 -18.61 22.25 16.56
C GLU A 89 -19.76 21.85 15.60
N TRP A 90 -21.01 22.22 15.91
CA TRP A 90 -22.15 21.94 15.03
C TRP A 90 -22.05 22.60 13.66
N TRP A 91 -21.61 23.86 13.58
CA TRP A 91 -21.42 24.54 12.29
C TRP A 91 -20.31 23.90 11.45
N LEU A 92 -19.20 23.48 12.07
CA LEU A 92 -18.11 22.79 11.39
C LEU A 92 -18.52 21.41 10.90
N ILE A 93 -19.21 20.62 11.73
CA ILE A 93 -19.72 19.29 11.37
C ILE A 93 -20.73 19.41 10.22
N GLY A 94 -21.71 20.32 10.33
CA GLY A 94 -22.71 20.56 9.29
C GLY A 94 -22.10 21.00 7.97
N GLY A 95 -21.23 22.03 7.98
CA GLY A 95 -20.55 22.52 6.78
C GLY A 95 -19.67 21.46 6.11
N THR A 96 -18.93 20.66 6.90
CA THR A 96 -18.14 19.54 6.37
C THR A 96 -19.02 18.48 5.74
N THR A 97 -20.14 18.13 6.39
CA THR A 97 -21.07 17.11 5.88
C THR A 97 -21.69 17.54 4.56
N ILE A 98 -22.08 18.82 4.43
CA ILE A 98 -22.58 19.39 3.17
C ILE A 98 -21.50 19.37 2.08
N GLY A 99 -20.26 19.76 2.40
CA GLY A 99 -19.14 19.71 1.45
C GLY A 99 -18.81 18.30 0.98
N VAL A 100 -18.85 17.31 1.87
CA VAL A 100 -18.66 15.89 1.56
C VAL A 100 -19.77 15.36 0.64
N VAL A 101 -21.04 15.69 0.92
CA VAL A 101 -22.18 15.31 0.07
C VAL A 101 -22.09 15.98 -1.32
N ALA A 102 -21.67 17.24 -1.39
CA ALA A 102 -21.48 17.96 -2.65
C ALA A 102 -20.34 17.37 -3.52
N LEU A 103 -19.29 16.83 -2.91
CA LEU A 103 -18.20 16.12 -3.61
C LEU A 103 -18.59 14.70 -4.02
N LEU A 104 -19.45 14.01 -3.25
CA LEU A 104 -19.93 12.66 -3.53
C LEU A 104 -20.90 12.65 -4.74
N ALA A 105 -21.90 13.53 -4.75
CA ALA A 105 -23.04 13.41 -5.65
C ALA A 105 -22.69 13.36 -7.16
N PRO A 106 -21.83 14.24 -7.73
CA PRO A 106 -21.48 14.18 -9.16
C PRO A 106 -20.82 12.85 -9.55
N GLY A 107 -19.91 12.33 -8.71
CA GLY A 107 -19.23 11.07 -8.96
C GLY A 107 -20.18 9.87 -8.98
N LEU A 108 -21.27 9.91 -8.20
CA LEU A 108 -22.25 8.82 -8.24
C LEU A 108 -23.05 8.80 -9.57
N PHE A 109 -23.35 9.95 -10.16
CA PHE A 109 -23.98 9.97 -11.49
C PHE A 109 -23.01 9.46 -12.56
N VAL A 110 -21.78 9.98 -12.60
CA VAL A 110 -20.78 9.58 -13.61
C VAL A 110 -20.41 8.09 -13.49
N TYR A 111 -20.33 7.54 -12.27
CA TYR A 111 -20.13 6.10 -12.08
C TYR A 111 -21.34 5.26 -12.50
N ALA A 112 -22.58 5.75 -12.31
CA ALA A 112 -23.79 5.05 -12.77
C ALA A 112 -23.83 4.90 -14.30
N ASP A 113 -23.32 5.89 -15.03
CA ASP A 113 -23.22 5.83 -16.48
C ASP A 113 -22.01 4.99 -16.95
N TYR A 114 -20.85 5.10 -16.28
CA TYR A 114 -19.64 4.30 -16.58
C TYR A 114 -19.87 2.78 -16.55
N VAL A 115 -20.80 2.31 -15.72
CA VAL A 115 -21.15 0.88 -15.60
C VAL A 115 -22.32 0.44 -16.50
N ARG A 116 -22.87 1.35 -17.31
CA ARG A 116 -24.02 1.13 -18.20
C ARG A 116 -23.67 1.42 -19.66
N PRO A 117 -23.13 0.44 -20.42
CA PRO A 117 -22.84 0.64 -21.83
C PRO A 117 -24.10 0.92 -22.66
N PRO A 118 -24.02 1.76 -23.72
CA PRO A 118 -25.07 1.89 -24.71
C PRO A 118 -25.42 0.55 -25.38
N ARG A 119 -26.63 0.44 -25.95
CA ARG A 119 -27.13 -0.83 -26.53
C ARG A 119 -26.50 -1.15 -27.88
N GLU A 120 -26.11 -0.09 -28.59
CA GLU A 120 -25.45 -0.05 -29.88
C GLU A 120 -23.91 -0.17 -29.78
N ALA A 121 -23.37 -0.33 -28.56
CA ALA A 121 -21.94 -0.41 -28.34
C ALA A 121 -21.35 -1.71 -28.92
N MET A 122 -20.35 -1.58 -29.80
CA MET A 122 -19.63 -2.74 -30.33
C MET A 122 -18.82 -3.41 -29.23
N VAL A 123 -18.74 -4.73 -29.26
CA VAL A 123 -17.99 -5.51 -28.27
C VAL A 123 -16.55 -5.70 -28.74
N LEU A 124 -15.61 -5.40 -27.86
CA LEU A 124 -14.20 -5.79 -27.95
C LEU A 124 -13.90 -6.66 -26.74
N GLU A 125 -13.34 -7.86 -26.92
CA GLU A 125 -12.69 -8.57 -25.80
C GLU A 125 -11.17 -8.37 -25.87
N VAL A 126 -10.58 -7.88 -24.78
CA VAL A 126 -9.13 -7.87 -24.55
C VAL A 126 -8.79 -9.04 -23.64
N VAL A 127 -7.75 -9.78 -24.00
CA VAL A 127 -7.20 -10.87 -23.18
C VAL A 127 -5.77 -10.53 -22.78
N GLY A 128 -5.55 -10.39 -21.47
CA GLY A 128 -4.25 -10.15 -20.86
C GLY A 128 -3.51 -11.44 -20.59
N GLN A 129 -2.22 -11.42 -20.87
CA GLN A 129 -1.23 -12.44 -20.53
C GLN A 129 0.03 -11.71 -20.04
N GLN A 130 0.90 -12.35 -19.26
CA GLN A 130 2.15 -11.74 -18.80
C GLN A 130 2.91 -11.11 -19.98
N TRP A 131 2.97 -9.78 -19.94
CA TRP A 131 3.71 -8.90 -20.83
C TRP A 131 3.21 -8.88 -22.29
N SER A 132 1.99 -9.35 -22.55
CA SER A 132 1.37 -9.30 -23.89
C SER A 132 -0.15 -9.09 -23.85
N TRP A 133 -0.65 -8.41 -24.89
CA TRP A 133 -2.07 -8.19 -25.14
C TRP A 133 -2.50 -8.97 -26.38
N ALA A 134 -3.75 -9.42 -26.40
CA ALA A 134 -4.42 -9.96 -27.58
C ALA A 134 -5.90 -9.59 -27.57
N PHE A 135 -6.54 -9.58 -28.73
CA PHE A 135 -7.86 -8.98 -28.92
C PHE A 135 -8.76 -9.88 -29.78
N ARG A 136 -10.09 -9.80 -29.54
CA ARG A 136 -11.08 -10.31 -30.51
C ARG A 136 -12.33 -9.45 -30.62
N PHE A 137 -12.92 -9.47 -31.81
CA PHE A 137 -14.23 -8.89 -32.11
C PHE A 137 -15.23 -9.98 -32.50
N PRO A 138 -16.55 -9.76 -32.30
CA PRO A 138 -17.58 -10.55 -32.94
C PRO A 138 -17.43 -10.56 -34.46
N GLY A 139 -17.89 -11.63 -35.10
CA GLY A 139 -17.94 -11.72 -36.56
C GLY A 139 -19.23 -11.14 -37.14
N LYS A 140 -19.65 -11.71 -38.28
CA LYS A 140 -20.96 -11.44 -38.91
C LYS A 140 -22.13 -11.90 -38.03
N SER A 141 -21.89 -12.87 -37.16
CA SER A 141 -22.79 -13.32 -36.09
C SER A 141 -23.20 -12.22 -35.11
N GLY A 142 -22.33 -11.22 -34.89
CA GLY A 142 -22.50 -10.22 -33.83
C GLY A 142 -22.27 -10.76 -32.40
N GLU A 143 -21.98 -12.06 -32.24
CA GLU A 143 -21.76 -12.71 -30.96
C GLU A 143 -20.27 -13.07 -30.75
N LEU A 144 -19.85 -13.19 -29.48
CA LEU A 144 -18.57 -13.81 -29.12
C LEU A 144 -18.82 -15.26 -28.71
N GLY A 145 -18.04 -16.18 -29.28
CA GLY A 145 -18.03 -17.58 -28.83
C GLY A 145 -17.51 -17.74 -27.40
N ALA A 146 -17.82 -18.88 -26.79
CA ALA A 146 -17.24 -19.29 -25.53
C ALA A 146 -15.69 -19.30 -25.60
N SER A 147 -15.05 -19.00 -24.48
CA SER A 147 -13.61 -19.20 -24.31
C SER A 147 -13.29 -19.61 -22.89
N ASP A 148 -12.34 -20.53 -22.74
CA ASP A 148 -12.01 -21.23 -21.50
C ASP A 148 -10.52 -21.62 -21.47
N PRO A 149 -9.82 -21.53 -20.32
CA PRO A 149 -8.39 -21.82 -20.23
C PRO A 149 -7.97 -23.20 -20.74
N ARG A 150 -8.85 -24.22 -20.70
CA ARG A 150 -8.56 -25.58 -21.19
C ARG A 150 -8.34 -25.63 -22.70
N PHE A 151 -8.89 -24.68 -23.46
CA PHE A 151 -8.71 -24.60 -24.91
C PHE A 151 -7.50 -23.77 -25.32
N ILE A 152 -6.78 -23.14 -24.38
CA ILE A 152 -5.56 -22.38 -24.70
C ILE A 152 -4.49 -23.36 -25.18
N THR A 153 -4.14 -23.22 -26.46
CA THR A 153 -3.06 -23.94 -27.16
C THR A 153 -2.31 -22.97 -28.06
N GLY A 154 -1.32 -23.45 -28.82
CA GLY A 154 -0.56 -22.58 -29.71
C GLY A 154 -1.32 -22.01 -30.90
N SER A 155 -2.19 -22.82 -31.50
CA SER A 155 -3.09 -22.39 -32.57
C SER A 155 -4.33 -21.66 -32.05
N ASN A 156 -4.56 -21.69 -30.73
CA ASN A 156 -5.69 -21.05 -30.07
C ASN A 156 -5.23 -20.25 -28.82
N PRO A 157 -4.46 -19.16 -28.99
CA PRO A 157 -3.88 -18.42 -27.87
C PRO A 157 -4.94 -17.69 -27.03
N LEU A 158 -6.16 -17.48 -27.55
CA LEU A 158 -7.29 -16.90 -26.80
C LEU A 158 -8.13 -17.93 -26.04
N GLY A 159 -7.94 -19.23 -26.31
CA GLY A 159 -8.73 -20.30 -25.70
C GLY A 159 -10.21 -20.28 -26.10
N LEU A 160 -10.54 -19.87 -27.34
CA LEU A 160 -11.88 -19.99 -27.91
C LEU A 160 -12.31 -21.47 -27.94
N ASP A 161 -13.58 -21.76 -27.69
CA ASP A 161 -14.10 -23.12 -27.82
C ASP A 161 -14.13 -23.56 -29.30
N PRO A 162 -13.38 -24.59 -29.73
CA PRO A 162 -13.36 -25.04 -31.13
C PRO A 162 -14.71 -25.56 -31.61
N ASP A 163 -15.58 -26.01 -30.70
CA ASP A 163 -16.88 -26.61 -31.02
C ASP A 163 -18.05 -25.60 -30.96
N ASP A 164 -17.82 -24.35 -30.48
CA ASP A 164 -18.85 -23.31 -30.45
C ASP A 164 -19.02 -22.64 -31.84
N PRO A 165 -20.18 -22.76 -32.50
CA PRO A 165 -20.42 -22.15 -33.81
C PRO A 165 -20.28 -20.62 -33.80
N ARG A 166 -20.56 -19.98 -32.65
CA ARG A 166 -20.48 -18.52 -32.47
C ARG A 166 -19.03 -18.03 -32.34
N GLY A 167 -18.08 -18.93 -32.10
CA GLY A 167 -16.65 -18.60 -32.05
C GLY A 167 -16.00 -18.58 -33.43
N GLN A 168 -16.52 -19.34 -34.40
CA GLN A 168 -15.84 -19.62 -35.67
C GLN A 168 -15.59 -18.38 -36.54
N ASP A 169 -16.52 -17.42 -36.52
CA ASP A 169 -16.43 -16.19 -37.28
C ASP A 169 -15.86 -15.00 -36.47
N ASN A 170 -15.53 -15.20 -35.19
CA ASN A 170 -14.88 -14.17 -34.36
C ASN A 170 -13.54 -13.79 -34.97
N ILE A 171 -13.30 -12.49 -35.06
CA ILE A 171 -12.06 -11.93 -35.63
C ILE A 171 -11.01 -11.90 -34.52
N VAL A 172 -9.85 -12.51 -34.76
CA VAL A 172 -8.79 -12.74 -33.76
C VAL A 172 -7.53 -11.96 -34.14
N ILE A 173 -7.01 -11.17 -33.20
CA ILE A 173 -5.82 -10.34 -33.36
C ILE A 173 -4.82 -10.74 -32.26
N VAL A 174 -3.73 -11.42 -32.65
CA VAL A 174 -2.68 -11.92 -31.75
C VAL A 174 -1.46 -11.00 -31.80
N GLY A 175 -1.68 -9.72 -31.50
CA GLY A 175 -0.64 -8.70 -31.54
C GLY A 175 -0.95 -7.52 -30.62
N PRO A 176 0.01 -6.62 -30.38
CA PRO A 176 -0.11 -5.51 -29.43
C PRO A 176 -0.99 -4.35 -29.92
N GLU A 177 -1.46 -4.37 -31.18
CA GLU A 177 -2.17 -3.26 -31.83
C GLU A 177 -3.60 -3.65 -32.20
N VAL A 178 -4.56 -2.80 -31.83
CA VAL A 178 -5.99 -2.96 -32.12
C VAL A 178 -6.57 -1.65 -32.65
N HIS A 179 -7.45 -1.73 -33.65
CA HIS A 179 -8.09 -0.54 -34.23
C HIS A 179 -9.54 -0.43 -33.75
N LEU A 180 -10.04 0.80 -33.61
CA LEU A 180 -11.41 1.14 -33.26
C LEU A 180 -11.94 2.27 -34.17
N PRO A 181 -13.21 2.24 -34.60
CA PRO A 181 -13.78 3.31 -35.40
C PRO A 181 -14.18 4.51 -34.53
N LEU A 182 -13.88 5.71 -35.03
CA LEU A 182 -14.23 7.00 -34.43
C LEU A 182 -15.75 7.11 -34.14
N ASN A 183 -16.10 7.72 -33.02
CA ASN A 183 -17.46 8.05 -32.57
C ASN A 183 -18.43 6.86 -32.37
N LYS A 184 -17.97 5.61 -32.49
CA LYS A 184 -18.77 4.41 -32.19
C LYS A 184 -18.57 3.98 -30.73
N PRO A 185 -19.62 3.81 -29.90
CA PRO A 185 -19.43 3.31 -28.53
C PRO A 185 -18.83 1.90 -28.52
N VAL A 186 -17.89 1.65 -27.62
CA VAL A 186 -17.18 0.37 -27.47
C VAL A 186 -17.36 -0.14 -26.05
N LYS A 187 -17.94 -1.33 -25.92
CA LYS A 187 -17.97 -2.10 -24.67
C LYS A 187 -16.76 -3.02 -24.64
N VAL A 188 -15.84 -2.76 -23.73
CA VAL A 188 -14.64 -3.57 -23.54
C VAL A 188 -14.93 -4.65 -22.50
N LEU A 189 -14.82 -5.91 -22.91
CA LEU A 189 -14.73 -7.08 -22.04
C LEU A 189 -13.25 -7.38 -21.79
N LEU A 190 -12.90 -7.74 -20.55
CA LEU A 190 -11.52 -8.01 -20.15
C LEU A 190 -11.43 -9.40 -19.51
N ARG A 191 -10.46 -10.19 -19.95
CA ARG A 191 -10.11 -11.49 -19.35
C ARG A 191 -8.60 -11.59 -19.11
N SER A 192 -8.20 -12.27 -18.04
CA SER A 192 -6.80 -12.70 -17.87
C SER A 192 -6.67 -14.21 -18.04
N LYS A 193 -5.58 -14.66 -18.68
CA LYS A 193 -5.20 -16.08 -18.77
C LYS A 193 -4.43 -16.55 -17.53
N ASP A 194 -3.75 -15.63 -16.85
CA ASP A 194 -2.68 -15.92 -15.89
C ASP A 194 -2.75 -15.12 -14.58
N VAL A 195 -2.26 -13.88 -14.56
CA VAL A 195 -2.12 -13.03 -13.36
C VAL A 195 -3.06 -11.84 -13.41
N LEU A 196 -3.06 -10.99 -12.37
CA LEU A 196 -3.83 -9.75 -12.42
C LEU A 196 -3.13 -8.74 -13.34
N HIS A 197 -3.90 -8.21 -14.28
CA HIS A 197 -3.52 -7.09 -15.14
C HIS A 197 -4.48 -5.92 -14.91
N ASP A 198 -4.24 -4.78 -15.54
CA ASP A 198 -5.17 -3.64 -15.58
C ASP A 198 -5.03 -3.00 -16.94
N PHE A 199 -6.11 -2.98 -17.72
CA PHE A 199 -6.11 -2.38 -19.05
C PHE A 199 -6.42 -0.89 -18.92
N TYR A 200 -5.46 -0.03 -19.24
CA TYR A 200 -5.60 1.42 -19.13
C TYR A 200 -5.07 2.12 -20.39
N VAL A 201 -5.84 3.11 -20.86
CA VAL A 201 -5.44 4.07 -21.90
C VAL A 201 -5.66 5.49 -21.32
N PRO A 202 -4.60 6.24 -20.97
CA PRO A 202 -4.72 7.50 -20.24
C PRO A 202 -5.66 8.54 -20.87
N GLN A 203 -5.59 8.69 -22.19
CA GLN A 203 -6.38 9.63 -22.99
C GLN A 203 -7.88 9.31 -22.98
N PHE A 204 -8.28 8.06 -22.72
CA PHE A 204 -9.68 7.66 -22.69
C PHE A 204 -10.31 7.78 -21.30
N ARG A 205 -9.52 8.05 -20.24
CA ARG A 205 -9.92 8.04 -18.81
C ARG A 205 -10.56 6.75 -18.31
N ALA A 206 -10.56 5.69 -19.13
CA ALA A 206 -11.24 4.44 -18.86
C ALA A 206 -10.22 3.31 -18.62
N ARG A 207 -10.51 2.49 -17.62
CA ARG A 207 -9.73 1.30 -17.24
C ARG A 207 -10.50 0.34 -16.36
N MET A 208 -9.98 -0.87 -16.22
CA MET A 208 -10.40 -1.85 -15.22
C MET A 208 -9.31 -2.93 -15.03
N ASN A 209 -9.19 -3.48 -13.82
CA ASN A 209 -8.39 -4.69 -13.58
C ASN A 209 -8.97 -5.88 -14.36
N MET A 210 -8.08 -6.71 -14.91
CA MET A 210 -8.39 -8.04 -15.43
C MET A 210 -8.04 -9.04 -14.32
N VAL A 211 -9.04 -9.73 -13.77
CA VAL A 211 -8.84 -10.69 -12.68
C VAL A 211 -9.01 -12.11 -13.24
N PRO A 212 -8.03 -13.01 -13.08
CA PRO A 212 -8.13 -14.39 -13.55
C PRO A 212 -9.38 -15.09 -13.00
N GLY A 213 -10.06 -15.87 -13.85
CA GLY A 213 -11.31 -16.57 -13.51
C GLY A 213 -12.60 -15.73 -13.60
N MET A 214 -12.53 -14.44 -13.98
CA MET A 214 -13.73 -13.62 -14.24
C MET A 214 -13.58 -12.71 -15.47
N VAL A 215 -14.72 -12.28 -16.01
CA VAL A 215 -14.79 -11.25 -17.07
C VAL A 215 -15.14 -9.93 -16.42
N THR A 216 -14.26 -8.93 -16.50
CA THR A 216 -14.58 -7.55 -16.10
C THR A 216 -14.92 -6.72 -17.35
N SER A 217 -15.55 -5.55 -17.18
CA SER A 217 -15.89 -4.71 -18.32
C SER A 217 -16.02 -3.23 -17.97
N PHE A 218 -15.79 -2.39 -18.97
CA PHE A 218 -16.07 -0.95 -18.97
C PHE A 218 -16.50 -0.53 -20.38
N TRP A 219 -16.83 0.75 -20.59
CA TRP A 219 -17.12 1.26 -21.94
C TRP A 219 -16.61 2.69 -22.14
N PHE A 220 -16.45 3.08 -23.40
CA PHE A 220 -16.20 4.45 -23.84
C PHE A 220 -16.58 4.60 -25.31
N THR A 221 -16.71 5.84 -25.78
CA THR A 221 -16.73 6.19 -27.20
C THR A 221 -15.44 6.95 -27.51
N PRO A 222 -14.59 6.51 -28.46
CA PRO A 222 -13.42 7.27 -28.88
C PRO A 222 -13.84 8.50 -29.71
N THR A 223 -13.31 9.67 -29.38
CA THR A 223 -13.75 10.97 -29.94
C THR A 223 -12.67 11.70 -30.74
N GLN A 224 -11.45 11.18 -30.81
CA GLN A 224 -10.36 11.69 -31.65
C GLN A 224 -9.64 10.55 -32.35
N THR A 225 -9.28 10.73 -33.62
CA THR A 225 -8.42 9.80 -34.36
C THR A 225 -6.97 9.88 -33.87
N GLY A 226 -6.19 8.82 -34.07
CA GLY A 226 -4.79 8.77 -33.67
C GLY A 226 -4.34 7.42 -33.12
N ARG A 227 -3.14 7.39 -32.51
CA ARG A 227 -2.54 6.21 -31.89
C ARG A 227 -2.36 6.47 -30.40
N PHE A 228 -2.98 5.66 -29.56
CA PHE A 228 -3.02 5.81 -28.10
C PHE A 228 -2.42 4.58 -27.43
N GLU A 229 -1.64 4.79 -26.37
CA GLU A 229 -0.91 3.69 -25.73
C GLU A 229 -1.76 2.91 -24.72
N ILE A 230 -1.77 1.59 -24.87
CA ILE A 230 -2.27 0.63 -23.90
C ILE A 230 -1.12 0.29 -22.96
N LEU A 231 -1.37 0.33 -21.66
CA LEU A 231 -0.38 -0.01 -20.65
C LEU A 231 -1.00 -0.84 -19.52
N CYS A 232 -0.22 -1.77 -18.95
CA CYS A 232 -0.66 -2.54 -17.80
C CYS A 232 -0.36 -1.78 -16.52
N ALA A 233 -1.36 -1.40 -15.73
CA ALA A 233 -1.16 -0.59 -14.52
C ALA A 233 -1.37 -1.34 -13.19
N GLN A 234 -1.53 -2.67 -13.23
CA GLN A 234 -1.51 -3.57 -12.07
C GLN A 234 -0.37 -4.57 -12.24
N LEU A 235 0.45 -4.74 -11.20
CA LEU A 235 1.70 -5.49 -11.26
C LEU A 235 1.48 -6.95 -11.68
N CYS A 236 2.06 -7.32 -12.83
CA CYS A 236 1.91 -8.62 -13.49
C CYS A 236 3.24 -9.42 -13.60
N GLY A 237 4.24 -9.11 -12.78
CA GLY A 237 5.58 -9.73 -12.80
C GLY A 237 6.66 -8.81 -13.37
N VAL A 238 7.84 -9.36 -13.68
CA VAL A 238 9.07 -8.59 -13.95
C VAL A 238 9.00 -7.74 -15.23
N GLY A 239 8.36 -8.20 -16.30
CA GLY A 239 8.17 -7.43 -17.54
C GLY A 239 7.06 -6.37 -17.50
N HIS A 240 6.43 -6.15 -16.34
CA HIS A 240 5.22 -5.33 -16.19
C HIS A 240 5.34 -3.91 -16.80
N TYR A 241 6.48 -3.25 -16.62
CA TYR A 241 6.72 -1.90 -17.16
C TYR A 241 6.75 -1.84 -18.70
N ASN A 242 6.96 -2.97 -19.37
CA ASN A 242 7.01 -3.11 -20.83
C ASN A 242 5.75 -3.80 -21.41
N MET A 243 4.70 -4.04 -20.61
CA MET A 243 3.45 -4.65 -21.08
C MET A 243 2.60 -3.62 -21.85
N ARG A 244 3.00 -3.37 -23.10
CA ARG A 244 2.53 -2.26 -23.94
C ARG A 244 1.72 -2.73 -25.14
N GLY A 245 0.80 -1.88 -25.57
CA GLY A 245 0.05 -2.03 -26.81
C GLY A 245 -0.39 -0.67 -27.37
N ILE A 246 -1.14 -0.69 -28.47
CA ILE A 246 -1.66 0.50 -29.15
C ILE A 246 -3.15 0.31 -29.45
N VAL A 247 -3.97 1.29 -29.10
CA VAL A 247 -5.27 1.51 -29.75
C VAL A 247 -5.07 2.52 -30.88
N VAL A 248 -5.41 2.15 -32.11
CA VAL A 248 -5.57 3.08 -33.21
C VAL A 248 -7.04 3.48 -33.29
N VAL A 249 -7.34 4.78 -33.34
CA VAL A 249 -8.69 5.27 -33.65
C VAL A 249 -8.69 5.79 -35.08
N ASP A 250 -9.49 5.14 -35.92
CA ASP A 250 -9.59 5.36 -37.36
C ASP A 250 -10.92 6.01 -37.74
N GLU A 251 -10.93 6.70 -38.88
CA GLU A 251 -12.19 6.99 -39.59
C GLU A 251 -12.87 5.67 -40.00
N PRO A 252 -14.23 5.58 -39.98
CA PRO A 252 -14.94 4.31 -40.19
C PRO A 252 -14.52 3.53 -41.45
N ALA A 253 -14.27 4.22 -42.57
CA ALA A 253 -13.83 3.58 -43.80
C ALA A 253 -12.42 2.95 -43.72
N ALA A 254 -11.51 3.54 -42.92
CA ALA A 254 -10.18 2.98 -42.67
C ALA A 254 -10.25 1.80 -41.69
N TYR A 255 -11.08 1.90 -40.65
CA TYR A 255 -11.35 0.79 -39.73
C TYR A 255 -11.88 -0.45 -40.46
N GLU A 256 -12.91 -0.32 -41.31
CA GLU A 256 -13.46 -1.46 -42.05
C GLU A 256 -12.44 -2.04 -43.06
N ALA A 257 -11.61 -1.18 -43.68
CA ALA A 257 -10.51 -1.61 -44.57
C ALA A 257 -9.31 -2.25 -43.84
N TRP A 258 -9.19 -2.05 -42.52
CA TRP A 258 -8.29 -2.81 -41.65
C TRP A 258 -8.93 -4.12 -41.17
N LEU A 259 -10.21 -4.08 -40.78
CA LEU A 259 -10.96 -5.21 -40.25
C LEU A 259 -11.07 -6.34 -41.29
N ALA A 260 -11.30 -5.99 -42.56
CA ALA A 260 -11.37 -6.92 -43.69
C ALA A 260 -10.05 -7.68 -43.99
N LYS A 261 -8.93 -7.31 -43.34
CA LYS A 261 -7.62 -8.01 -43.46
C LYS A 261 -7.35 -8.99 -42.31
N GLN A 262 -8.16 -8.94 -41.25
CA GLN A 262 -7.97 -9.77 -40.05
C GLN A 262 -8.49 -11.19 -40.28
N GLN A 263 -7.97 -12.16 -39.52
CA GLN A 263 -8.36 -13.56 -39.64
C GLN A 263 -9.51 -13.88 -38.68
N THR A 264 -10.45 -14.73 -39.11
CA THR A 264 -11.40 -15.34 -38.17
C THR A 264 -10.75 -16.50 -37.42
N PHE A 265 -11.33 -16.92 -36.30
CA PHE A 265 -10.87 -18.09 -35.55
C PHE A 265 -10.82 -19.35 -36.41
N ALA A 266 -11.84 -19.60 -37.25
CA ALA A 266 -11.83 -20.72 -38.19
C ALA A 266 -10.69 -20.64 -39.22
N MET A 267 -10.33 -19.43 -39.69
CA MET A 267 -9.18 -19.25 -40.57
C MET A 267 -7.85 -19.53 -39.85
N ALA A 268 -7.71 -19.11 -38.59
CA ALA A 268 -6.53 -19.36 -37.78
C ALA A 268 -6.35 -20.87 -37.48
N LEU A 269 -7.43 -21.56 -37.11
CA LEU A 269 -7.44 -23.02 -36.93
C LEU A 269 -7.08 -23.74 -38.24
N ALA A 270 -7.66 -23.33 -39.37
CA ALA A 270 -7.36 -23.91 -40.68
C ALA A 270 -5.90 -23.69 -41.11
N LYS A 271 -5.31 -22.50 -40.84
CA LYS A 271 -3.88 -22.24 -41.06
C LYS A 271 -3.02 -23.18 -40.23
N ALA A 272 -3.36 -23.39 -38.96
CA ALA A 272 -2.59 -24.25 -38.06
C ALA A 272 -2.76 -25.76 -38.33
N ALA A 273 -3.83 -26.18 -38.99
CA ALA A 273 -4.08 -27.57 -39.37
C ALA A 273 -3.51 -27.96 -40.75
N ALA A 274 -2.91 -27.03 -41.49
CA ALA A 274 -2.41 -27.26 -42.84
C ALA A 274 -1.17 -28.20 -42.86
N PRO A 275 -1.16 -29.28 -43.66
CA PRO A 275 0.01 -30.16 -43.77
C PRO A 275 1.23 -29.44 -44.39
N PRO A 276 2.47 -29.69 -43.93
CA PRO A 276 3.68 -29.03 -44.45
C PRO A 276 3.87 -29.15 -45.97
N ALA A 277 3.43 -30.28 -46.56
CA ALA A 277 3.50 -30.53 -47.99
C ALA A 277 2.67 -29.54 -48.84
N ALA A 278 1.62 -28.94 -48.29
CA ALA A 278 0.81 -27.96 -48.99
C ALA A 278 1.52 -26.60 -49.13
N MET A 279 2.34 -26.21 -48.14
CA MET A 279 3.14 -24.97 -48.22
C MET A 279 4.32 -25.10 -49.19
N ALA A 280 4.87 -26.30 -49.34
CA ALA A 280 5.96 -26.58 -50.29
C ALA A 280 5.55 -26.48 -51.77
N ALA A 281 4.26 -26.58 -52.09
CA ALA A 281 3.75 -26.57 -53.47
C ALA A 281 3.64 -25.17 -54.11
N ALA A 282 3.89 -24.09 -53.35
CA ALA A 282 3.59 -22.71 -53.76
C ALA A 282 4.83 -21.80 -53.93
N ALA A 283 6.05 -22.30 -53.78
CA ALA A 283 7.28 -21.53 -53.92
C ALA A 283 8.38 -22.31 -54.69
N PRO A 284 9.19 -21.65 -55.53
CA PRO A 284 10.30 -22.30 -56.23
C PRO A 284 11.40 -22.76 -55.26
N ALA A 285 12.15 -23.79 -55.66
CA ALA A 285 13.03 -24.56 -54.79
C ALA A 285 14.27 -23.80 -54.26
N ALA A 286 14.12 -23.14 -53.12
CA ALA A 286 15.22 -22.61 -52.29
C ALA A 286 14.96 -22.77 -50.77
N ALA A 287 13.92 -23.48 -50.37
CA ALA A 287 13.26 -23.33 -49.07
C ALA A 287 13.77 -24.25 -47.94
N GLY A 288 15.08 -24.51 -47.84
CA GLY A 288 15.66 -25.25 -46.71
C GLY A 288 15.53 -24.47 -45.40
N ASP A 289 16.22 -23.33 -45.32
CA ASP A 289 16.24 -22.50 -44.11
C ASP A 289 14.93 -21.73 -43.91
N ALA A 290 14.36 -21.15 -44.97
CA ALA A 290 13.07 -20.45 -44.90
C ALA A 290 11.95 -21.39 -44.38
N GLY A 291 12.02 -22.67 -44.74
CA GLY A 291 11.22 -23.74 -44.15
C GLY A 291 11.41 -23.80 -42.64
N MET A 292 12.63 -24.02 -42.13
CA MET A 292 12.89 -24.07 -40.68
C MET A 292 12.69 -22.73 -39.94
N VAL A 293 12.57 -21.61 -40.66
CA VAL A 293 12.18 -20.29 -40.12
C VAL A 293 10.65 -20.11 -40.04
N GLU A 294 9.81 -20.80 -40.85
CA GLU A 294 8.32 -20.71 -40.81
C GLU A 294 7.59 -22.00 -40.35
N LYS A 295 8.14 -23.21 -40.60
CA LYS A 295 8.12 -24.31 -39.61
C LYS A 295 8.70 -23.80 -38.28
N GLY A 296 9.56 -22.79 -38.34
CA GLY A 296 9.91 -21.92 -37.24
C GLY A 296 8.88 -20.84 -36.87
N ARG A 297 7.58 -20.95 -37.24
CA ARG A 297 6.46 -19.98 -36.99
C ARG A 297 5.03 -20.59 -36.82
N ALA A 298 4.85 -21.56 -35.93
CA ALA A 298 3.53 -22.11 -35.56
C ALA A 298 3.37 -22.54 -34.07
N LEU A 299 4.46 -22.52 -33.30
CA LEU A 299 4.56 -22.84 -31.88
C LEU A 299 4.84 -21.56 -31.05
N ALA A 300 6.09 -21.34 -30.62
CA ALA A 300 6.52 -20.76 -29.33
C ALA A 300 6.05 -19.33 -28.86
N GLN A 301 5.14 -18.64 -29.55
CA GLN A 301 4.16 -17.73 -28.94
C GLN A 301 3.30 -18.55 -27.96
N SER A 302 2.94 -19.75 -28.41
CA SER A 302 2.32 -20.83 -27.64
C SER A 302 3.12 -21.22 -26.40
N LYS A 303 4.45 -21.14 -26.47
CA LYS A 303 5.38 -21.38 -25.36
C LYS A 303 5.80 -20.05 -24.67
N GLY A 304 5.17 -18.93 -25.04
CA GLY A 304 5.37 -17.61 -24.43
C GLY A 304 6.69 -16.90 -24.73
N CYS A 305 7.57 -17.43 -25.57
CA CYS A 305 8.94 -16.92 -25.72
C CYS A 305 8.99 -15.45 -26.19
N THR A 306 8.06 -15.01 -27.03
CA THR A 306 7.97 -13.62 -27.52
C THR A 306 7.45 -12.61 -26.48
N ALA A 307 6.93 -13.07 -25.33
CA ALA A 307 6.70 -12.19 -24.18
C ALA A 307 8.02 -11.86 -23.45
N CYS A 308 9.02 -12.74 -23.56
CA CYS A 308 10.34 -12.54 -22.95
C CYS A 308 11.34 -11.88 -23.92
N HIS A 309 11.35 -12.31 -25.19
CA HIS A 309 12.33 -11.95 -26.19
C HIS A 309 11.73 -11.12 -27.32
N SER A 310 12.39 -10.02 -27.65
CA SER A 310 12.02 -9.13 -28.75
C SER A 310 12.76 -9.45 -30.05
N ILE A 311 12.32 -8.83 -31.15
CA ILE A 311 12.96 -8.90 -32.48
C ILE A 311 13.22 -7.50 -33.08
N ASP A 312 13.07 -6.44 -32.29
CA ASP A 312 13.23 -5.04 -32.71
C ASP A 312 14.67 -4.52 -32.52
N GLY A 313 15.40 -5.07 -31.54
CA GLY A 313 16.76 -4.69 -31.12
C GLY A 313 16.85 -4.25 -29.66
N ASN A 314 15.72 -4.08 -28.96
CA ASN A 314 15.69 -3.64 -27.56
C ASN A 314 15.49 -4.84 -26.62
N PRO A 315 16.31 -5.05 -25.59
CA PRO A 315 16.08 -6.14 -24.64
C PRO A 315 14.77 -5.94 -23.86
N SER A 316 14.15 -7.05 -23.46
CA SER A 316 12.92 -7.07 -22.64
C SER A 316 13.21 -7.87 -21.36
N VAL A 317 12.35 -8.83 -20.97
CA VAL A 317 12.63 -9.74 -19.85
C VAL A 317 13.81 -10.67 -20.13
N GLY A 318 14.03 -11.01 -21.41
CA GLY A 318 15.23 -11.67 -21.93
C GLY A 318 15.92 -10.82 -23.01
N PRO A 319 17.08 -11.29 -23.52
CA PRO A 319 17.77 -10.63 -24.62
C PRO A 319 16.91 -10.56 -25.88
N THR A 320 17.06 -9.49 -26.66
CA THR A 320 16.53 -9.43 -28.04
C THR A 320 17.17 -10.53 -28.88
N TRP A 321 16.44 -11.13 -29.81
CA TRP A 321 16.99 -12.10 -30.77
C TRP A 321 17.63 -11.42 -31.98
N LYS A 322 17.30 -10.15 -32.24
CA LYS A 322 17.84 -9.38 -33.37
C LYS A 322 19.34 -9.14 -33.21
N GLY A 323 20.15 -9.77 -34.06
CA GLY A 323 21.62 -9.70 -33.96
C GLY A 323 22.20 -10.42 -32.74
N LEU A 324 21.46 -11.35 -32.12
CA LEU A 324 21.94 -12.13 -30.98
C LEU A 324 22.91 -13.24 -31.40
N TYR A 325 22.59 -13.95 -32.48
CA TYR A 325 23.43 -15.03 -33.01
C TYR A 325 24.78 -14.49 -33.51
N GLY A 326 25.88 -15.15 -33.14
CA GLY A 326 27.26 -14.71 -33.44
C GLY A 326 27.79 -13.59 -32.53
N LYS A 327 26.96 -12.99 -31.68
CA LYS A 327 27.41 -12.05 -30.63
C LYS A 327 28.25 -12.81 -29.59
N THR A 328 29.18 -12.13 -28.92
CA THR A 328 29.74 -12.63 -27.65
C THR A 328 28.88 -12.13 -26.49
N GLU A 329 28.28 -13.04 -25.72
CA GLU A 329 27.59 -12.72 -24.47
C GLU A 329 28.49 -12.97 -23.26
N THR A 330 28.23 -12.23 -22.19
CA THR A 330 28.93 -12.35 -20.90
C THR A 330 27.96 -12.80 -19.84
N PHE A 331 28.38 -13.72 -18.98
CA PHE A 331 27.58 -14.31 -17.92
C PHE A 331 27.75 -13.56 -16.59
N ALA A 332 26.85 -13.80 -15.64
CA ALA A 332 26.85 -13.19 -14.30
C ALA A 332 28.08 -13.60 -13.44
N ASP A 333 28.78 -14.68 -13.82
CA ASP A 333 30.05 -15.11 -13.21
C ASP A 333 31.29 -14.39 -13.78
N GLY A 334 31.11 -13.52 -14.80
CA GLY A 334 32.18 -12.79 -15.47
C GLY A 334 32.86 -13.55 -16.63
N SER A 335 32.47 -14.80 -16.89
CA SER A 335 32.88 -15.53 -18.10
C SER A 335 32.10 -15.07 -19.34
N SER A 336 32.57 -15.42 -20.54
CA SER A 336 31.90 -15.09 -21.81
C SER A 336 31.84 -16.30 -22.75
N ALA A 337 30.91 -16.29 -23.70
CA ALA A 337 30.84 -17.25 -24.80
C ALA A 337 30.29 -16.59 -26.07
N ALA A 338 30.59 -17.15 -27.24
CA ALA A 338 29.88 -16.82 -28.46
C ALA A 338 28.46 -17.43 -28.41
N VAL A 339 27.48 -16.71 -28.96
CA VAL A 339 26.13 -17.23 -29.20
C VAL A 339 26.16 -18.05 -30.49
N ASP A 340 26.55 -19.31 -30.36
CA ASP A 340 26.45 -20.33 -31.39
C ASP A 340 25.26 -21.29 -31.13
N ASP A 341 25.12 -22.33 -31.94
CA ASP A 341 24.06 -23.33 -31.80
C ASP A 341 24.12 -24.09 -30.47
N ALA A 342 25.32 -24.34 -29.93
CA ALA A 342 25.51 -25.05 -28.67
C ALA A 342 25.21 -24.16 -27.46
N PHE A 343 25.53 -22.87 -27.53
CA PHE A 343 25.05 -21.85 -26.60
C PHE A 343 23.52 -21.82 -26.61
N LEU A 344 22.89 -21.60 -27.78
CA LEU A 344 21.44 -21.43 -27.82
C LEU A 344 20.70 -22.69 -27.39
N HIS A 345 21.14 -23.88 -27.82
CA HIS A 345 20.57 -25.16 -27.37
C HIS A 345 20.61 -25.29 -25.85
N LYS A 346 21.79 -25.04 -25.25
CA LYS A 346 21.99 -25.15 -23.81
C LYS A 346 21.14 -24.15 -23.02
N GLU A 347 21.14 -22.87 -23.41
CA GLU A 347 20.39 -21.84 -22.70
C GLU A 347 18.86 -21.95 -22.95
N ILE A 348 18.42 -22.63 -24.02
CA ILE A 348 17.01 -22.99 -24.25
C ILE A 348 16.58 -24.18 -23.37
N MET A 349 17.43 -25.21 -23.24
CA MET A 349 17.09 -26.45 -22.53
C MET A 349 17.35 -26.39 -21.02
N ASP A 350 18.37 -25.64 -20.58
CA ASP A 350 18.59 -25.33 -19.16
C ASP A 350 18.91 -23.83 -18.90
N PRO A 351 17.92 -22.92 -19.05
CA PRO A 351 18.05 -21.47 -18.84
C PRO A 351 18.42 -21.03 -17.40
N HIS A 352 18.68 -21.97 -16.49
CA HIS A 352 19.08 -21.70 -15.10
C HIS A 352 20.51 -22.17 -14.79
N ALA A 353 21.17 -22.88 -15.72
CA ALA A 353 22.52 -23.40 -15.51
C ALA A 353 23.57 -22.29 -15.37
N ARG A 354 23.47 -21.24 -16.19
CA ARG A 354 24.26 -20.00 -16.16
C ARG A 354 23.32 -18.86 -16.56
N LEU A 355 23.59 -17.64 -16.09
CA LEU A 355 22.75 -16.48 -16.41
C LEU A 355 23.57 -15.46 -17.21
N VAL A 356 23.01 -14.97 -18.31
CA VAL A 356 23.58 -13.85 -19.08
C VAL A 356 23.52 -12.57 -18.23
N LYS A 357 24.62 -11.81 -18.19
CA LYS A 357 24.77 -10.60 -17.37
C LYS A 357 23.66 -9.59 -17.72
N GLY A 358 22.91 -9.17 -16.70
CA GLY A 358 21.79 -8.23 -16.84
C GLY A 358 20.40 -8.88 -16.87
N PHE A 359 20.32 -10.20 -17.05
CA PHE A 359 19.06 -10.96 -17.02
C PHE A 359 18.94 -11.82 -15.76
N GLY A 360 17.70 -12.02 -15.31
CA GLY A 360 17.39 -12.86 -14.15
C GLY A 360 16.99 -14.30 -14.54
N PRO A 361 16.92 -15.23 -13.56
CA PRO A 361 16.45 -16.61 -13.76
C PRO A 361 14.92 -16.66 -13.95
N VAL A 362 14.43 -16.06 -15.02
CA VAL A 362 12.99 -15.87 -15.30
C VAL A 362 12.49 -16.82 -16.38
N MET A 363 13.34 -17.18 -17.34
CA MET A 363 12.96 -18.06 -18.45
C MET A 363 12.62 -19.46 -17.92
N PRO A 364 11.42 -20.00 -18.19
CA PRO A 364 11.02 -21.31 -17.71
C PRO A 364 11.78 -22.43 -18.42
N ARG A 365 12.07 -23.54 -17.71
CA ARG A 365 12.48 -24.80 -18.36
C ARG A 365 11.26 -25.38 -19.10
N LEU A 366 11.20 -25.16 -20.40
CA LEU A 366 10.12 -25.65 -21.26
C LEU A 366 10.45 -27.05 -21.79
N PRO A 367 9.56 -28.05 -21.65
CA PRO A 367 9.74 -29.32 -22.34
C PRO A 367 9.61 -29.09 -23.85
N MET A 368 10.71 -29.35 -24.57
CA MET A 368 10.82 -29.25 -26.01
C MET A 368 11.63 -30.44 -26.56
N SER A 369 11.31 -30.83 -27.79
CA SER A 369 12.08 -31.78 -28.59
C SER A 369 13.23 -31.09 -29.32
N GLU A 370 14.25 -31.86 -29.73
CA GLU A 370 15.39 -31.37 -30.51
C GLU A 370 14.95 -30.63 -31.80
N ASP A 371 13.89 -31.11 -32.47
CA ASP A 371 13.30 -30.44 -33.64
C ASP A 371 12.73 -29.04 -33.30
N GLU A 372 12.10 -28.88 -32.13
CA GLU A 372 11.57 -27.60 -31.66
C GLU A 372 12.70 -26.63 -31.31
N VAL A 373 13.78 -27.13 -30.68
CA VAL A 373 14.98 -26.34 -30.38
C VAL A 373 15.66 -25.89 -31.67
N ALA A 374 15.88 -26.80 -32.62
CA ALA A 374 16.50 -26.50 -33.91
C ALA A 374 15.71 -25.48 -34.75
N ALA A 375 14.37 -25.60 -34.80
CA ALA A 375 13.51 -24.62 -35.47
C ALA A 375 13.52 -23.26 -34.76
N LEU A 376 13.58 -23.23 -33.42
CA LEU A 376 13.70 -21.98 -32.67
C LEU A 376 15.06 -21.30 -32.89
N ILE A 377 16.15 -22.07 -32.94
CA ILE A 377 17.49 -21.58 -33.28
C ILE A 377 17.52 -21.02 -34.71
N ALA A 378 16.89 -21.67 -35.68
CA ALA A 378 16.77 -21.15 -37.05
C ALA A 378 16.06 -19.79 -37.10
N TYR A 379 14.96 -19.62 -36.34
CA TYR A 379 14.29 -18.32 -36.23
C TYR A 379 15.19 -17.26 -35.55
N ILE A 380 15.91 -17.59 -34.48
CA ILE A 380 16.86 -16.69 -33.81
C ILE A 380 17.98 -16.24 -34.78
N LYS A 381 18.53 -17.16 -35.59
CA LYS A 381 19.50 -16.85 -36.65
C LYS A 381 18.93 -15.87 -37.67
N SER A 382 17.70 -16.10 -38.14
CA SER A 382 17.06 -15.27 -39.16
C SER A 382 16.88 -13.80 -38.73
N ALA A 383 16.71 -13.55 -37.42
CA ALA A 383 16.64 -12.20 -36.86
C ALA A 383 17.97 -11.42 -36.91
N GLY A 384 19.09 -12.07 -37.25
CA GLY A 384 20.38 -11.41 -37.49
C GLY A 384 20.60 -10.92 -38.93
N THR A 385 19.88 -11.47 -39.91
CA THR A 385 20.04 -11.14 -41.34
C THR A 385 18.90 -10.25 -41.84
N GLY A 386 19.23 -9.10 -42.45
CA GLY A 386 18.28 -8.02 -42.68
C GLY A 386 17.15 -8.30 -43.67
N ALA A 387 15.96 -8.57 -43.14
CA ALA A 387 14.67 -8.38 -43.80
C ALA A 387 13.66 -7.76 -42.79
N ALA A 388 12.55 -7.20 -43.27
CA ALA A 388 11.56 -6.54 -42.42
C ALA A 388 10.64 -7.53 -41.67
N ALA A 389 9.97 -7.03 -40.62
CA ALA A 389 8.97 -7.74 -39.81
C ALA A 389 7.75 -8.23 -40.66
N PRO A 390 6.92 -9.21 -40.19
CA PRO A 390 6.75 -9.64 -38.78
C PRO A 390 6.71 -11.18 -38.50
N GLU A 391 6.70 -11.52 -37.20
CA GLU A 391 6.12 -12.73 -36.53
C GLU A 391 6.65 -14.18 -36.78
N ALA A 392 7.66 -14.61 -36.00
CA ALA A 392 7.60 -15.59 -34.86
C ALA A 392 7.26 -17.13 -34.97
N VAL A 393 8.22 -18.01 -34.55
CA VAL A 393 8.25 -19.23 -33.61
C VAL A 393 7.87 -20.77 -33.89
N ALA A 394 8.81 -21.75 -34.06
CA ALA A 394 8.78 -23.30 -33.98
C ALA A 394 7.52 -24.14 -34.51
N PRO A 395 7.29 -25.52 -34.52
CA PRO A 395 7.91 -26.82 -34.02
C PRO A 395 8.21 -27.89 -35.16
N GLY A 396 8.20 -29.26 -35.12
CA GLY A 396 8.33 -30.38 -34.13
C GLY A 396 7.64 -31.75 -34.52
N ALA A 397 8.30 -32.92 -34.35
CA ALA A 397 7.77 -34.35 -34.30
C ALA A 397 7.29 -35.07 -35.62
N PRO A 398 6.99 -36.42 -35.68
CA PRO A 398 6.97 -37.52 -34.65
C PRO A 398 7.50 -38.95 -35.08
N ALA A 399 7.43 -39.99 -34.19
CA ALA A 399 6.72 -41.31 -34.39
C ALA A 399 7.21 -42.59 -33.60
N ALA A 400 6.33 -43.15 -32.73
CA ALA A 400 5.95 -44.58 -32.44
C ALA A 400 7.01 -45.73 -32.18
N ALA A 401 6.71 -46.96 -31.68
CA ALA A 401 5.45 -47.69 -31.37
C ALA A 401 5.60 -48.88 -30.34
N THR A 402 4.46 -49.51 -29.93
CA THR A 402 4.24 -50.86 -29.29
C THR A 402 4.65 -51.13 -27.81
N SER A 403 4.03 -52.06 -27.02
CA SER A 403 2.64 -52.62 -26.96
C SER A 403 2.39 -53.54 -25.72
N ALA A 404 1.10 -53.74 -25.34
CA ALA A 404 0.47 -54.93 -24.68
C ALA A 404 0.34 -55.11 -23.12
N ALA A 405 -0.85 -54.77 -22.60
CA ALA A 405 -1.81 -55.53 -21.75
C ALA A 405 -1.42 -56.36 -20.48
N THR A 406 -2.16 -56.14 -19.37
CA THR A 406 -3.17 -57.12 -18.84
C THR A 406 -4.12 -56.55 -17.75
N THR A 407 -5.19 -57.32 -17.49
CA THR A 407 -6.39 -57.18 -16.62
C THR A 407 -6.15 -56.97 -15.10
N ALA A 408 -7.12 -56.69 -14.20
CA ALA A 408 -8.56 -57.01 -14.19
C ALA A 408 -9.46 -56.21 -13.20
N ALA A 409 -10.78 -56.36 -13.38
CA ALA A 409 -11.86 -56.36 -12.37
C ALA A 409 -12.35 -55.04 -11.72
N ALA A 410 -13.60 -55.07 -11.22
CA ALA A 410 -14.36 -53.93 -10.69
C ALA A 410 -15.07 -54.27 -9.36
N GLY A 411 -15.47 -53.25 -8.59
CA GLY A 411 -16.17 -53.41 -7.31
C GLY A 411 -17.05 -52.20 -6.94
N THR A 412 -18.31 -52.45 -6.59
CA THR A 412 -19.41 -51.46 -6.54
C THR A 412 -19.64 -50.77 -5.19
N ALA A 413 -20.16 -49.54 -5.26
CA ALA A 413 -21.16 -48.90 -4.37
C ALA A 413 -20.77 -48.29 -3.00
N LEU A 414 -21.38 -47.12 -2.76
CA LEU A 414 -21.64 -46.38 -1.50
C LEU A 414 -22.87 -46.98 -0.75
N PRO A 415 -23.33 -46.49 0.43
CA PRO A 415 -22.86 -45.44 1.38
C PRO A 415 -22.75 -46.04 2.83
N PRO A 416 -23.06 -45.37 3.98
CA PRO A 416 -23.06 -43.95 4.39
C PRO A 416 -22.17 -43.66 5.65
N ALA A 417 -22.23 -42.43 6.20
CA ALA A 417 -21.42 -41.97 7.35
C ALA A 417 -22.15 -41.97 8.71
N PRO A 418 -21.43 -41.96 9.86
CA PRO A 418 -22.01 -41.75 11.18
C PRO A 418 -21.59 -40.41 11.87
N THR A 419 -22.61 -39.66 12.31
CA THR A 419 -22.73 -38.83 13.54
C THR A 419 -21.60 -37.93 14.09
N ARG A 420 -21.96 -36.67 14.38
CA ARG A 420 -21.20 -35.70 15.20
C ARG A 420 -21.31 -36.00 16.71
N HIS A 421 -20.22 -35.86 17.47
CA HIS A 421 -20.28 -35.69 18.93
C HIS A 421 -20.32 -34.20 19.32
N ARG A 422 -21.20 -33.84 20.26
CA ARG A 422 -21.18 -32.56 20.98
C ARG A 422 -20.50 -32.76 22.33
N LEU A 423 -19.58 -31.87 22.69
CA LEU A 423 -19.12 -31.70 24.07
C LEU A 423 -19.85 -30.49 24.69
N GLN A 424 -20.56 -30.71 25.80
CA GLN A 424 -21.18 -29.65 26.58
C GLN A 424 -20.30 -29.33 27.80
N TRP A 425 -20.05 -28.03 28.03
CA TRP A 425 -19.42 -27.55 29.26
C TRP A 425 -20.51 -27.00 30.21
N PRO A 426 -20.58 -27.45 31.48
CA PRO A 426 -21.60 -26.98 32.41
C PRO A 426 -21.26 -25.60 33.00
N CYS A 427 -22.14 -24.62 32.80
CA CYS A 427 -22.01 -23.31 33.43
C CYS A 427 -22.64 -23.33 34.83
N ARG A 428 -21.88 -22.95 35.87
CA ARG A 428 -22.41 -22.63 37.21
C ARG A 428 -22.06 -21.20 37.59
N LEU A 429 -23.08 -20.35 37.64
CA LEU A 429 -23.00 -18.99 38.18
C LEU A 429 -23.41 -18.99 39.66
N THR A 430 -22.45 -18.75 40.56
CA THR A 430 -22.71 -18.43 41.98
C THR A 430 -22.34 -16.96 42.24
N ARG A 431 -23.22 -16.23 42.94
CA ARG A 431 -23.01 -14.82 43.32
C ARG A 431 -22.48 -14.75 44.75
N HIS A 432 -21.28 -14.20 44.96
CA HIS A 432 -20.78 -13.77 46.28
C HIS A 432 -19.84 -12.54 46.14
N PRO A 433 -19.43 -11.85 47.23
CA PRO A 433 -19.33 -10.39 47.23
C PRO A 433 -18.04 -9.79 46.67
N ARG A 434 -18.18 -8.74 45.86
CA ARG A 434 -17.11 -8.10 45.06
C ARG A 434 -16.14 -7.14 45.80
N ARG A 435 -16.22 -6.95 47.12
CA ARG A 435 -15.35 -5.98 47.84
C ARG A 435 -13.99 -6.56 48.26
N ARG A 436 -13.90 -7.44 49.27
CA ARG A 436 -12.59 -7.89 49.82
C ARG A 436 -11.59 -8.42 48.78
N ALA A 437 -12.05 -9.23 47.82
CA ALA A 437 -11.19 -9.78 46.79
C ALA A 437 -10.46 -8.71 45.94
N SER A 438 -10.98 -7.48 45.82
CA SER A 438 -10.28 -6.41 45.10
C SER A 438 -9.17 -5.76 45.92
N GLU A 439 -9.25 -5.79 47.25
CA GLU A 439 -8.20 -5.31 48.17
C GLU A 439 -7.09 -6.36 48.29
N GLU A 440 -7.44 -7.63 48.51
CA GLU A 440 -6.49 -8.75 48.56
C GLU A 440 -5.71 -8.90 47.23
N THR A 441 -6.40 -8.79 46.07
CA THR A 441 -5.72 -8.82 44.75
C THR A 441 -4.82 -7.60 44.54
N ARG A 442 -5.19 -6.41 45.06
CA ARG A 442 -4.37 -5.20 44.99
C ARG A 442 -3.14 -5.28 45.89
N MET A 443 -3.25 -5.89 47.07
CA MET A 443 -2.12 -6.12 47.98
C MET A 443 -1.14 -7.16 47.42
N ALA A 444 -1.62 -8.29 46.88
CA ALA A 444 -0.75 -9.27 46.22
C ALA A 444 0.09 -8.65 45.08
N TYR A 445 -0.54 -7.86 44.20
CA TYR A 445 0.15 -7.09 43.16
C TYR A 445 1.07 -5.98 43.70
N ALA A 446 0.91 -5.57 44.96
CA ALA A 446 1.73 -4.54 45.58
C ALA A 446 3.05 -5.11 46.16
N ASP A 447 2.99 -6.30 46.76
CA ASP A 447 4.14 -6.97 47.40
C ASP A 447 5.03 -7.70 46.37
N ASP A 448 4.46 -8.44 45.41
CA ASP A 448 5.24 -9.15 44.36
C ASP A 448 6.16 -8.19 43.58
N ALA A 449 5.65 -7.00 43.27
CA ALA A 449 6.38 -5.98 42.52
C ALA A 449 7.58 -5.38 43.29
N ALA A 450 7.63 -5.51 44.62
CA ALA A 450 8.78 -5.11 45.43
C ALA A 450 9.88 -6.19 45.45
N HIS A 451 9.51 -7.47 45.38
CA HIS A 451 10.43 -8.60 45.50
C HIS A 451 11.04 -9.09 44.18
N HIS A 452 10.46 -8.72 43.02
CA HIS A 452 10.91 -9.21 41.70
C HIS A 452 11.78 -8.26 40.87
N ALA A 453 12.41 -7.24 41.48
CA ALA A 453 13.37 -6.38 40.79
C ALA A 453 14.52 -7.19 40.13
N PRO A 454 14.76 -7.08 38.80
CA PRO A 454 15.64 -7.99 38.09
C PRO A 454 17.12 -7.77 38.40
N GLN A 455 17.71 -8.75 39.09
CA GLN A 455 19.09 -8.71 39.62
C GLN A 455 20.19 -8.93 38.56
N SER A 456 19.85 -9.45 37.37
CA SER A 456 20.83 -9.82 36.33
C SER A 456 20.66 -8.99 35.07
N PHE A 457 21.72 -8.85 34.26
CA PHE A 457 21.63 -8.22 32.94
C PHE A 457 20.57 -8.89 32.06
N TRP A 458 20.53 -10.22 32.04
CA TRP A 458 19.60 -11.01 31.23
C TRP A 458 18.14 -10.75 31.61
N THR A 459 17.79 -10.84 32.91
CA THR A 459 16.42 -10.58 33.38
C THR A 459 16.04 -9.10 33.37
N ARG A 460 17.00 -8.18 33.24
CA ARG A 460 16.74 -6.73 33.17
C ARG A 460 16.59 -6.19 31.75
N TYR A 461 17.33 -6.73 30.77
CA TYR A 461 17.45 -6.16 29.41
C TYR A 461 17.15 -7.11 28.25
N VAL A 462 17.05 -8.42 28.50
CA VAL A 462 16.80 -9.43 27.45
C VAL A 462 15.44 -10.09 27.71
N TRP A 463 15.37 -10.91 28.76
CA TRP A 463 14.15 -11.53 29.28
C TRP A 463 13.47 -10.62 30.30
N SER A 464 13.29 -9.35 29.92
CA SER A 464 12.70 -8.32 30.77
C SER A 464 11.19 -8.34 30.64
N GLN A 465 10.49 -8.33 31.77
CA GLN A 465 9.03 -8.21 31.82
C GLN A 465 8.56 -6.75 31.96
N ASP A 466 9.47 -5.80 32.21
CA ASP A 466 9.13 -4.39 32.36
C ASP A 466 8.73 -3.76 31.02
N HIS A 467 7.48 -3.28 30.93
CA HIS A 467 6.95 -2.62 29.73
C HIS A 467 7.82 -1.49 29.17
N LYS A 468 8.58 -0.75 30.00
CA LYS A 468 9.49 0.33 29.56
C LYS A 468 10.70 -0.22 28.82
N VAL A 469 11.21 -1.38 29.24
CA VAL A 469 12.32 -2.07 28.55
C VAL A 469 11.81 -2.67 27.25
N ILE A 470 10.65 -3.34 27.30
CA ILE A 470 9.99 -3.94 26.12
C ILE A 470 9.68 -2.87 25.06
N ALA A 471 9.18 -1.70 25.46
CA ALA A 471 8.97 -0.55 24.57
C ALA A 471 10.26 -0.08 23.87
N VAL A 472 11.38 -0.01 24.61
CA VAL A 472 12.68 0.40 24.07
C VAL A 472 13.23 -0.68 23.13
N GLN A 473 13.07 -1.96 23.46
CA GLN A 473 13.41 -3.08 22.59
C GLN A 473 12.64 -3.00 21.25
N TYR A 474 11.31 -2.86 21.28
CA TYR A 474 10.48 -2.62 20.08
C TYR A 474 10.96 -1.40 19.30
N THR A 475 11.19 -0.27 19.98
CA THR A 475 11.58 1.00 19.34
C THR A 475 12.92 0.89 18.62
N ILE A 476 13.91 0.22 19.21
CA ILE A 476 15.23 0.01 18.59
C ILE A 476 15.10 -0.90 17.37
N VAL A 477 14.43 -2.05 17.48
CA VAL A 477 14.28 -3.01 16.37
C VAL A 477 13.50 -2.36 15.21
N ALA A 478 12.40 -1.66 15.52
CA ALA A 478 11.59 -0.97 14.52
C ALA A 478 12.37 0.14 13.80
N ILE A 479 13.15 0.96 14.52
CA ILE A 479 14.02 1.98 13.88
C ILE A 479 15.10 1.32 13.02
N VAL A 480 15.75 0.25 13.47
CA VAL A 480 16.80 -0.45 12.71
C VAL A 480 16.25 -1.05 11.42
N VAL A 481 15.11 -1.76 11.45
CA VAL A 481 14.49 -2.28 10.22
C VAL A 481 13.92 -1.15 9.36
N GLY A 482 13.41 -0.07 9.96
CA GLY A 482 12.97 1.14 9.26
C GLY A 482 14.09 1.82 8.46
N LEU A 483 15.33 1.83 8.96
CA LEU A 483 16.50 2.33 8.20
C LEU A 483 16.79 1.46 6.98
N VAL A 484 16.57 0.14 7.04
CA VAL A 484 16.60 -0.73 5.85
C VAL A 484 15.47 -0.36 4.89
N GLY A 485 14.26 -0.12 5.39
CA GLY A 485 13.13 0.40 4.61
C GLY A 485 13.46 1.71 3.88
N VAL A 486 14.12 2.66 4.54
CA VAL A 486 14.59 3.93 3.93
C VAL A 486 15.69 3.66 2.90
N ALA A 487 16.66 2.79 3.18
CA ALA A 487 17.72 2.45 2.23
C ALA A 487 17.15 1.85 0.92
N LEU A 488 16.22 0.90 1.03
CA LEU A 488 15.51 0.30 -0.12
C LEU A 488 14.77 1.37 -0.94
N SER A 489 14.08 2.31 -0.28
CA SER A 489 13.41 3.44 -0.93
C SER A 489 14.37 4.29 -1.76
N ASN A 490 15.58 4.53 -1.24
CA ASN A 490 16.59 5.33 -1.95
C ASN A 490 17.25 4.54 -3.08
N LEU A 491 17.44 3.22 -2.95
CA LEU A 491 17.86 2.36 -4.07
C LEU A 491 16.82 2.37 -5.21
N MET A 492 15.52 2.30 -4.89
CA MET A 492 14.46 2.53 -5.89
C MET A 492 14.64 3.91 -6.55
N ARG A 493 14.78 4.99 -5.78
CA ARG A 493 14.96 6.35 -6.33
C ARG A 493 16.23 6.53 -7.15
N MET A 494 17.31 5.76 -6.91
CA MET A 494 18.49 5.76 -7.78
C MET A 494 18.13 5.31 -9.21
N GLN A 495 17.45 4.16 -9.37
CA GLN A 495 17.00 3.71 -10.69
C GLN A 495 15.97 4.67 -11.30
N LEU A 496 14.97 5.14 -10.54
CA LEU A 496 13.91 6.00 -11.11
C LEU A 496 14.36 7.42 -11.44
N GLY A 497 15.47 7.90 -10.87
CA GLY A 497 16.04 9.23 -11.17
C GLY A 497 17.23 9.19 -12.13
N PHE A 498 17.90 8.03 -12.26
CA PHE A 498 19.12 7.83 -13.04
C PHE A 498 19.10 6.43 -13.69
N PRO A 499 18.14 6.16 -14.61
CA PRO A 499 17.94 4.83 -15.17
C PRO A 499 19.19 4.30 -15.88
N GLY A 500 19.47 3.02 -15.71
CA GLY A 500 20.64 2.35 -16.30
C GLY A 500 22.00 2.77 -15.73
N ARG A 501 22.06 3.74 -14.81
CA ARG A 501 23.33 4.24 -14.24
C ARG A 501 23.98 3.28 -13.25
N PHE A 502 23.22 2.33 -12.71
CA PHE A 502 23.63 1.43 -11.63
C PHE A 502 23.30 -0.03 -11.98
N GLU A 503 24.23 -0.75 -12.63
CA GLU A 503 24.04 -2.15 -13.08
C GLU A 503 23.54 -3.12 -11.98
N PHE A 504 23.81 -2.82 -10.70
CA PHE A 504 23.39 -3.66 -9.58
C PHE A 504 21.91 -3.52 -9.20
N ILE A 505 21.15 -2.59 -9.80
CA ILE A 505 19.73 -2.37 -9.56
C ILE A 505 18.95 -2.86 -10.80
N ASP A 506 18.98 -4.17 -11.05
CA ASP A 506 18.18 -4.78 -12.11
C ASP A 506 16.68 -4.78 -11.79
N VAL A 507 15.86 -5.15 -12.78
CA VAL A 507 14.40 -5.15 -12.70
C VAL A 507 13.87 -6.00 -11.54
N ASN A 508 14.47 -7.16 -11.26
CA ASN A 508 14.06 -8.05 -10.18
C ASN A 508 14.31 -7.37 -8.83
N ARG A 509 15.53 -6.84 -8.65
CA ARG A 509 15.94 -6.12 -7.44
C ARG A 509 15.09 -4.89 -7.19
N TYR A 510 14.73 -4.14 -8.23
CA TYR A 510 13.79 -3.03 -8.10
C TYR A 510 12.42 -3.48 -7.53
N TYR A 511 11.80 -4.53 -8.09
CA TYR A 511 10.53 -5.06 -7.57
C TYR A 511 10.65 -5.59 -6.14
N GLN A 512 11.77 -6.22 -5.80
CA GLN A 512 12.10 -6.64 -4.45
C GLN A 512 12.22 -5.46 -3.48
N PHE A 513 12.92 -4.39 -3.86
CA PHE A 513 13.06 -3.18 -3.05
C PHE A 513 11.70 -2.50 -2.83
N VAL A 514 10.86 -2.36 -3.87
CA VAL A 514 9.49 -1.82 -3.78
C VAL A 514 8.63 -2.63 -2.81
N THR A 515 8.74 -3.97 -2.85
CA THR A 515 7.95 -4.88 -2.01
C THR A 515 8.39 -4.80 -0.55
N MET A 516 9.68 -4.96 -0.30
CA MET A 516 10.26 -4.97 1.04
C MET A 516 10.19 -3.59 1.71
N HIS A 517 10.38 -2.49 0.96
CA HIS A 517 10.17 -1.13 1.45
C HIS A 517 8.74 -0.93 1.99
N GLY A 518 7.72 -1.19 1.17
CA GLY A 518 6.33 -0.99 1.58
C GLY A 518 5.94 -1.85 2.79
N MET A 519 6.37 -3.12 2.80
CA MET A 519 6.11 -4.05 3.88
C MET A 519 6.78 -3.64 5.20
N ILE A 520 8.07 -3.31 5.15
CA ILE A 520 8.86 -2.87 6.32
C ILE A 520 8.28 -1.59 6.91
N MET A 521 8.01 -0.58 6.09
CA MET A 521 7.63 0.74 6.59
C MET A 521 6.27 0.74 7.29
N VAL A 522 5.28 -0.01 6.80
CA VAL A 522 3.95 -0.10 7.42
C VAL A 522 3.99 -1.02 8.65
N ILE A 523 4.21 -2.32 8.42
CA ILE A 523 3.97 -3.35 9.44
C ILE A 523 5.10 -3.41 10.48
N TYR A 524 6.35 -3.48 10.01
CA TYR A 524 7.50 -3.78 10.88
C TYR A 524 8.14 -2.53 11.50
N LEU A 525 7.86 -1.33 10.97
CA LEU A 525 8.23 -0.03 11.52
C LEU A 525 7.04 0.66 12.21
N LEU A 526 6.01 1.08 11.46
CA LEU A 526 4.99 2.00 11.99
C LEU A 526 4.06 1.33 13.02
N THR A 527 3.46 0.19 12.67
CA THR A 527 2.59 -0.56 13.60
C THR A 527 3.39 -1.04 14.82
N ALA A 528 4.63 -1.48 14.62
CA ALA A 528 5.56 -1.82 15.70
C ALA A 528 5.93 -0.63 16.60
N LEU A 529 6.11 0.58 16.07
CA LEU A 529 6.39 1.77 16.89
C LEU A 529 5.17 2.27 17.65
N PHE A 530 4.00 2.34 17.02
CA PHE A 530 2.81 2.88 17.68
C PHE A 530 2.22 1.92 18.70
N LEU A 531 2.15 0.62 18.41
CA LEU A 531 1.63 -0.38 19.35
C LEU A 531 2.76 -0.96 20.22
N GLY A 532 3.85 -1.43 19.64
CA GLY A 532 4.96 -2.07 20.36
C GLY A 532 5.83 -1.09 21.15
N GLY A 533 6.12 0.10 20.61
CA GLY A 533 6.89 1.15 21.27
C GLY A 533 6.03 2.02 22.21
N PHE A 534 5.25 2.94 21.62
CA PHE A 534 4.43 3.89 22.37
C PHE A 534 3.33 3.22 23.20
N GLY A 535 2.67 2.18 22.69
CA GLY A 535 1.68 1.41 23.46
C GLY A 535 2.25 0.83 24.75
N ASN A 536 3.42 0.18 24.68
CA ASN A 536 4.11 -0.31 25.87
C ASN A 536 4.57 0.81 26.81
N TYR A 537 5.19 1.87 26.30
CA TYR A 537 5.75 2.91 27.18
C TYR A 537 4.65 3.75 27.85
N LEU A 538 3.64 4.17 27.06
CA LEU A 538 2.67 5.17 27.49
C LEU A 538 1.50 4.58 28.28
N ILE A 539 0.98 3.38 27.94
CA ILE A 539 -0.27 2.89 28.56
C ILE A 539 -0.14 2.81 30.09
N PRO A 540 0.81 2.06 30.70
CA PRO A 540 0.84 1.91 32.15
C PRO A 540 1.12 3.23 32.88
N LEU A 541 1.97 4.09 32.31
CA LEU A 541 2.28 5.41 32.88
C LEU A 541 1.08 6.37 32.84
N MET A 542 0.39 6.45 31.70
CA MET A 542 -0.77 7.34 31.53
C MET A 542 -2.04 6.86 32.25
N VAL A 543 -2.17 5.56 32.55
CA VAL A 543 -3.31 5.01 33.31
C VAL A 543 -3.06 4.87 34.82
N GLY A 544 -1.83 5.11 35.28
CA GLY A 544 -1.44 4.97 36.69
C GLY A 544 -1.19 3.52 37.16
N ALA A 545 -0.84 2.62 36.25
CA ALA A 545 -0.54 1.21 36.55
C ALA A 545 0.96 0.98 36.84
N ARG A 546 1.26 -0.10 37.58
CA ARG A 546 2.64 -0.50 37.89
C ARG A 546 3.38 -1.14 36.71
N ASP A 547 2.67 -1.91 35.90
CA ASP A 547 3.10 -2.52 34.64
C ASP A 547 1.85 -2.86 33.80
N MET A 548 2.01 -3.62 32.71
CA MET A 548 0.90 -4.27 32.00
C MET A 548 0.27 -5.42 32.81
N VAL A 549 -0.96 -5.83 32.49
CA VAL A 549 -1.67 -6.91 33.19
C VAL A 549 -1.07 -8.30 32.96
N PHE A 550 -0.38 -8.52 31.83
CA PHE A 550 0.31 -9.79 31.54
C PHE A 550 1.79 -9.54 31.15
N PRO A 551 2.68 -9.21 32.11
CA PRO A 551 4.08 -8.84 31.82
C PRO A 551 4.86 -9.92 31.05
N PHE A 552 4.68 -11.21 31.39
CA PHE A 552 5.29 -12.33 30.66
C PHE A 552 4.81 -12.44 29.21
N LEU A 553 3.50 -12.25 28.97
CA LEU A 553 2.92 -12.26 27.61
C LEU A 553 3.42 -11.06 26.79
N ASN A 554 3.71 -9.94 27.46
CA ASN A 554 4.28 -8.73 26.89
C ASN A 554 5.75 -8.90 26.47
N MET A 555 6.53 -9.61 27.29
CA MET A 555 7.89 -10.01 26.91
C MET A 555 7.84 -10.94 25.69
N LEU A 556 6.93 -11.93 25.70
CA LEU A 556 6.80 -12.90 24.61
C LEU A 556 6.35 -12.24 23.29
N SER A 557 5.48 -11.23 23.31
CA SER A 557 5.08 -10.50 22.09
C SER A 557 6.26 -9.79 21.43
N PHE A 558 7.18 -9.20 22.21
CA PHE A 558 8.41 -8.63 21.64
C PHE A 558 9.28 -9.72 20.99
N TRP A 559 9.54 -10.84 21.66
CA TRP A 559 10.42 -11.88 21.12
C TRP A 559 9.85 -12.56 19.86
N VAL A 560 8.52 -12.72 19.77
CA VAL A 560 7.86 -13.23 18.57
C VAL A 560 7.84 -12.17 17.44
N TYR A 561 7.75 -10.88 17.76
CA TYR A 561 7.96 -9.80 16.76
C TYR A 561 9.41 -9.74 16.26
N LEU A 562 10.40 -9.89 17.12
CA LEU A 562 11.80 -9.96 16.70
C LEU A 562 12.05 -11.19 15.80
N LEU A 563 11.40 -12.33 16.11
CA LEU A 563 11.44 -13.51 15.24
C LEU A 563 10.85 -13.22 13.85
N SER A 564 9.71 -12.52 13.74
CA SER A 564 9.19 -12.16 12.41
C SER A 564 10.13 -11.21 11.66
N VAL A 565 10.70 -10.18 12.32
CA VAL A 565 11.73 -9.33 11.70
C VAL A 565 12.93 -10.14 11.19
N ILE A 566 13.39 -11.15 11.94
CA ILE A 566 14.49 -12.04 11.52
C ILE A 566 14.08 -12.90 10.31
N VAL A 567 12.88 -13.48 10.30
CA VAL A 567 12.36 -14.28 9.16
C VAL A 567 12.17 -13.42 7.92
N LEU A 568 11.68 -12.18 8.07
CA LEU A 568 11.56 -11.20 6.99
C LEU A 568 12.94 -10.89 6.39
N LEU A 569 13.94 -10.58 7.23
CA LEU A 569 15.29 -10.24 6.77
C LEU A 569 16.04 -11.46 6.20
N ALA A 570 15.77 -12.67 6.66
CA ALA A 570 16.30 -13.90 6.09
C ALA A 570 15.91 -14.08 4.60
N SER A 571 14.78 -13.50 4.16
CA SER A 571 14.38 -13.54 2.75
C SER A 571 15.32 -12.79 1.79
N PHE A 572 16.24 -11.94 2.28
CA PHE A 572 17.30 -11.36 1.45
C PHE A 572 18.42 -12.36 1.10
N PHE A 573 18.48 -13.53 1.76
CA PHE A 573 19.60 -14.48 1.66
C PHE A 573 19.19 -15.84 1.07
N VAL A 574 17.92 -16.04 0.71
CA VAL A 574 17.44 -17.26 0.03
C VAL A 574 17.64 -17.20 -1.49
N PRO A 575 17.69 -18.36 -2.19
CA PRO A 575 17.72 -18.39 -3.65
C PRO A 575 16.56 -17.59 -4.26
N GLY A 576 16.86 -16.77 -5.26
CA GLY A 576 15.91 -15.84 -5.88
C GLY A 576 15.64 -14.55 -5.08
N GLY A 577 16.11 -14.43 -3.84
CA GLY A 577 15.90 -13.27 -2.97
C GLY A 577 14.47 -13.13 -2.43
N PRO A 578 14.09 -11.96 -1.90
CA PRO A 578 12.78 -11.73 -1.32
C PRO A 578 11.70 -11.67 -2.41
N THR A 579 10.41 -11.70 -2.02
CA THR A 579 9.33 -11.56 -3.00
C THR A 579 9.29 -10.16 -3.65
N GLY A 580 9.03 -10.13 -4.96
CA GLY A 580 8.83 -8.93 -5.78
C GLY A 580 7.38 -8.61 -6.10
N ALA A 581 6.40 -9.17 -5.38
CA ALA A 581 4.96 -9.06 -5.68
C ALA A 581 4.29 -7.70 -5.36
N GLY A 582 5.07 -6.73 -4.87
CA GLY A 582 4.56 -5.53 -4.22
C GLY A 582 3.96 -5.84 -2.85
N TRP A 583 3.87 -4.84 -1.95
CA TRP A 583 3.40 -5.07 -0.57
C TRP A 583 1.96 -5.61 -0.46
N THR A 584 1.19 -5.55 -1.55
CA THR A 584 -0.17 -6.11 -1.68
C THR A 584 -0.21 -7.62 -1.93
N LEU A 585 0.92 -8.26 -2.27
CA LEU A 585 1.10 -9.72 -2.38
C LEU A 585 -0.01 -10.48 -3.14
N TYR A 586 -0.58 -9.94 -4.22
CA TYR A 586 -1.75 -10.56 -4.86
C TYR A 586 -1.40 -11.91 -5.54
N PRO A 587 -2.07 -13.02 -5.21
CA PRO A 587 -2.09 -14.21 -6.05
C PRO A 587 -2.94 -13.96 -7.32
N PRO A 588 -2.72 -14.69 -8.43
CA PRO A 588 -1.68 -15.71 -8.61
C PRO A 588 -0.25 -15.16 -8.70
N GLN A 589 -0.11 -13.86 -9.00
CA GLN A 589 1.17 -13.19 -9.31
C GLN A 589 2.27 -13.40 -8.25
N ALA A 590 1.91 -13.40 -6.96
CA ALA A 590 2.85 -13.49 -5.86
C ALA A 590 3.54 -14.87 -5.70
N ILE A 591 2.95 -15.95 -6.23
CA ILE A 591 3.41 -17.34 -6.01
C ILE A 591 3.82 -18.09 -7.29
N LEU A 592 3.65 -17.45 -8.46
CA LEU A 592 3.94 -18.01 -9.79
C LEU A 592 5.25 -17.50 -10.42
N PRO A 593 5.79 -18.22 -11.42
CA PRO A 593 6.89 -17.77 -12.27
C PRO A 593 6.65 -16.39 -12.92
N GLY A 594 7.73 -15.75 -13.35
CA GLY A 594 7.71 -14.36 -13.82
C GLY A 594 7.73 -13.31 -12.70
N THR A 595 7.69 -13.72 -11.42
CA THR A 595 7.81 -12.84 -10.26
C THR A 595 9.12 -13.12 -9.49
N PRO A 596 9.90 -12.09 -9.10
CA PRO A 596 11.09 -12.26 -8.26
C PRO A 596 10.73 -12.90 -6.90
N GLY A 597 11.55 -13.85 -6.44
CA GLY A 597 11.36 -14.52 -5.14
C GLY A 597 10.01 -15.24 -4.95
N HIS A 598 9.38 -15.73 -6.03
CA HIS A 598 8.09 -16.45 -5.98
C HIS A 598 8.17 -17.85 -5.34
N ASP A 599 9.35 -18.30 -4.91
CA ASP A 599 9.58 -19.51 -4.11
C ASP A 599 9.84 -19.17 -2.63
N TRP A 600 11.09 -19.28 -2.16
CA TRP A 600 11.44 -19.04 -0.76
C TRP A 600 11.18 -17.60 -0.30
N GLY A 601 11.29 -16.61 -1.19
CA GLY A 601 11.05 -15.20 -0.89
C GLY A 601 9.61 -14.91 -0.43
N ILE A 602 8.61 -15.47 -1.12
CA ILE A 602 7.20 -15.36 -0.71
C ILE A 602 6.87 -16.28 0.47
N ILE A 603 7.45 -17.48 0.55
CA ILE A 603 7.25 -18.39 1.69
C ILE A 603 7.69 -17.71 3.00
N LEU A 604 8.90 -17.14 3.06
CA LEU A 604 9.38 -16.45 4.25
C LEU A 604 8.59 -15.16 4.55
N MET A 605 8.11 -14.45 3.53
CA MET A 605 7.20 -13.31 3.72
C MET A 605 5.90 -13.73 4.44
N LEU A 606 5.24 -14.79 3.98
CA LEU A 606 3.98 -15.26 4.57
C LEU A 606 4.16 -15.85 5.98
N VAL A 607 5.24 -16.61 6.20
CA VAL A 607 5.60 -17.12 7.53
C VAL A 607 5.91 -15.96 8.48
N SER A 608 6.66 -14.94 8.04
CA SER A 608 6.93 -13.74 8.83
C SER A 608 5.64 -13.00 9.22
N LEU A 609 4.71 -12.80 8.28
CA LEU A 609 3.43 -12.15 8.56
C LEU A 609 2.58 -12.95 9.55
N ALA A 610 2.54 -14.28 9.43
CA ALA A 610 1.85 -15.14 10.39
C ALA A 610 2.44 -15.01 11.82
N ILE A 611 3.77 -15.01 11.94
CA ILE A 611 4.47 -14.81 13.22
C ILE A 611 4.22 -13.40 13.79
N PHE A 612 4.26 -12.36 12.95
CA PHE A 612 3.94 -10.98 13.35
C PHE A 612 2.52 -10.85 13.93
N ILE A 613 1.53 -11.50 13.30
CA ILE A 613 0.14 -11.44 13.78
C ILE A 613 -0.02 -12.14 15.13
N VAL A 614 0.68 -13.25 15.38
CA VAL A 614 0.72 -13.90 16.70
C VAL A 614 1.30 -12.95 17.75
N ALA A 615 2.43 -12.29 17.46
CA ALA A 615 3.02 -11.27 18.34
C ALA A 615 2.05 -10.12 18.66
N ALA A 616 1.44 -9.54 17.63
CA ALA A 616 0.51 -8.43 17.76
C ALA A 616 -0.78 -8.81 18.51
N THR A 617 -1.27 -10.05 18.35
CA THR A 617 -2.44 -10.56 19.09
C THR A 617 -2.13 -10.65 20.60
N MET A 618 -0.96 -11.18 20.96
CA MET A 618 -0.54 -11.28 22.37
C MET A 618 -0.37 -9.91 23.03
N GLY A 619 0.31 -8.97 22.36
CA GLY A 619 0.43 -7.58 22.84
C GLY A 619 -0.92 -6.87 22.91
N GLY A 620 -1.77 -7.04 21.90
CA GLY A 620 -3.04 -6.34 21.81
C GLY A 620 -4.05 -6.74 22.89
N LEU A 621 -4.18 -8.04 23.18
CA LEU A 621 -5.00 -8.53 24.29
C LEU A 621 -4.52 -7.96 25.63
N ASN A 622 -3.20 -7.83 25.81
CA ASN A 622 -2.59 -7.26 27.01
C ASN A 622 -2.90 -5.77 27.16
N TYR A 623 -2.78 -4.97 26.08
CA TYR A 623 -3.06 -3.54 26.12
C TYR A 623 -4.55 -3.25 26.39
N VAL A 624 -5.47 -3.95 25.71
CA VAL A 624 -6.92 -3.81 25.93
C VAL A 624 -7.28 -4.17 27.37
N THR A 625 -6.73 -5.25 27.91
CA THR A 625 -6.97 -5.65 29.31
C THR A 625 -6.40 -4.62 30.29
N THR A 626 -5.20 -4.09 30.04
CA THR A 626 -4.56 -3.07 30.90
C THR A 626 -5.33 -1.77 30.92
N VAL A 627 -5.73 -1.24 29.75
CA VAL A 627 -6.56 -0.02 29.66
C VAL A 627 -7.91 -0.20 30.35
N LEU A 628 -8.54 -1.38 30.26
CA LEU A 628 -9.84 -1.60 30.89
C LEU A 628 -9.76 -1.85 32.40
N GLN A 629 -8.82 -2.67 32.88
CA GLN A 629 -8.82 -3.21 34.26
C GLN A 629 -7.76 -2.60 35.20
N ALA A 630 -6.62 -2.12 34.69
CA ALA A 630 -5.47 -1.73 35.52
C ALA A 630 -5.36 -0.21 35.79
N ARG A 631 -6.39 0.57 35.43
CA ARG A 631 -6.45 2.01 35.72
C ARG A 631 -6.46 2.29 37.22
N THR A 632 -5.74 3.33 37.61
CA THR A 632 -5.75 3.86 38.97
C THR A 632 -7.10 4.50 39.34
N GLU A 633 -7.27 4.81 40.61
CA GLU A 633 -8.49 5.42 41.14
C GLU A 633 -8.78 6.79 40.51
N GLY A 634 -10.05 7.07 40.21
CA GLY A 634 -10.49 8.32 39.57
C GLY A 634 -10.22 8.44 38.06
N MET A 635 -9.41 7.55 37.47
CA MET A 635 -9.12 7.51 36.04
C MET A 635 -10.27 6.84 35.26
N THR A 636 -11.35 7.59 35.04
CA THR A 636 -12.48 7.15 34.21
C THR A 636 -12.10 7.08 32.72
N LEU A 637 -12.90 6.40 31.89
CA LEU A 637 -12.70 6.37 30.42
C LEU A 637 -12.55 7.78 29.83
N LEU A 638 -13.38 8.74 30.27
CA LEU A 638 -13.37 10.12 29.78
C LEU A 638 -12.38 11.04 30.53
N ARG A 639 -11.40 10.48 31.25
CA ARG A 639 -10.24 11.22 31.81
C ARG A 639 -8.88 10.77 31.25
N MET A 640 -8.85 9.70 30.45
CA MET A 640 -7.62 9.19 29.83
C MET A 640 -7.08 10.14 28.75
N PRO A 641 -5.74 10.25 28.57
CA PRO A 641 -5.15 10.95 27.43
C PRO A 641 -5.58 10.37 26.08
N LEU A 642 -5.55 11.19 25.04
CA LEU A 642 -5.93 10.82 23.68
C LEU A 642 -4.90 9.88 23.03
N SER A 643 -3.63 9.89 23.44
CA SER A 643 -2.68 8.81 23.11
C SER A 643 -3.23 7.44 23.52
N VAL A 644 -3.69 7.30 24.78
CA VAL A 644 -4.25 6.04 25.28
C VAL A 644 -5.51 5.65 24.51
N TRP A 645 -6.42 6.58 24.22
CA TRP A 645 -7.60 6.31 23.40
C TRP A 645 -7.27 5.89 21.96
N GLY A 646 -6.29 6.53 21.33
CA GLY A 646 -5.84 6.22 19.98
C GLY A 646 -5.23 4.82 19.89
N ILE A 647 -4.32 4.49 20.82
CA ILE A 647 -3.69 3.16 20.91
C ILE A 647 -4.71 2.08 21.30
N PHE A 648 -5.63 2.37 22.23
CA PHE A 648 -6.69 1.43 22.63
C PHE A 648 -7.63 1.08 21.46
N MET A 649 -8.10 2.07 20.70
CA MET A 649 -8.96 1.82 19.54
C MET A 649 -8.18 1.11 18.42
N ALA A 650 -6.96 1.54 18.11
CA ALA A 650 -6.09 0.85 17.16
C ALA A 650 -5.86 -0.62 17.54
N THR A 651 -5.68 -0.90 18.83
CA THR A 651 -5.51 -2.29 19.30
C THR A 651 -6.77 -3.13 19.10
N ILE A 652 -7.96 -2.56 19.35
CA ILE A 652 -9.24 -3.24 19.06
C ILE A 652 -9.37 -3.53 17.55
N LEU A 653 -8.97 -2.59 16.68
CA LEU A 653 -8.94 -2.82 15.24
C LEU A 653 -7.96 -3.95 14.86
N ALA A 654 -6.75 -3.98 15.42
CA ALA A 654 -5.77 -5.02 15.14
C ALA A 654 -6.31 -6.42 15.45
N LEU A 655 -6.95 -6.59 16.62
CA LEU A 655 -7.58 -7.86 17.03
C LEU A 655 -8.74 -8.30 16.13
N LEU A 656 -9.39 -7.38 15.40
CA LEU A 656 -10.48 -7.68 14.45
C LEU A 656 -9.98 -7.89 13.02
N ALA A 657 -8.97 -7.13 12.59
CA ALA A 657 -8.52 -7.07 11.20
C ALA A 657 -7.39 -8.07 10.88
N PHE A 658 -6.46 -8.30 11.82
CA PHE A 658 -5.29 -9.15 11.58
C PHE A 658 -5.63 -10.64 11.32
N PRO A 659 -6.72 -11.22 11.88
CA PRO A 659 -7.15 -12.57 11.52
C PRO A 659 -7.41 -12.76 10.01
N ALA A 660 -7.87 -11.72 9.29
CA ALA A 660 -8.09 -11.82 7.85
C ALA A 660 -6.76 -11.94 7.07
N LEU A 661 -5.72 -11.19 7.47
CA LEU A 661 -4.38 -11.34 6.91
C LEU A 661 -3.76 -12.69 7.27
N PHE A 662 -3.96 -13.17 8.51
CA PHE A 662 -3.44 -14.47 8.95
C PHE A 662 -4.01 -15.62 8.10
N VAL A 663 -5.33 -15.64 7.94
CA VAL A 663 -6.03 -16.62 7.10
C VAL A 663 -5.58 -16.51 5.63
N SER A 664 -5.42 -15.29 5.10
CA SER A 664 -4.91 -15.07 3.74
C SER A 664 -3.48 -15.60 3.54
N ALA A 665 -2.60 -15.35 4.51
CA ALA A 665 -1.21 -15.81 4.47
C ALA A 665 -1.11 -17.34 4.57
N VAL A 666 -1.92 -17.97 5.42
CA VAL A 666 -2.00 -19.43 5.52
C VAL A 666 -2.57 -20.04 4.23
N MET A 667 -3.69 -19.53 3.70
CA MET A 667 -4.30 -20.03 2.46
C MET A 667 -3.35 -19.89 1.26
N MET A 668 -2.64 -18.77 1.11
CA MET A 668 -1.70 -18.59 0.00
C MET A 668 -0.41 -19.41 0.17
N LEU A 669 0.01 -19.67 1.42
CA LEU A 669 1.12 -20.60 1.70
C LEU A 669 0.72 -22.04 1.33
N LEU A 670 -0.52 -22.45 1.60
CA LEU A 670 -1.04 -23.76 1.19
C LEU A 670 -1.16 -23.87 -0.34
N ASP A 671 -1.62 -22.82 -1.04
CA ASP A 671 -1.68 -22.80 -2.51
C ASP A 671 -0.28 -22.93 -3.13
N LYS A 672 0.75 -22.34 -2.52
CA LYS A 672 2.16 -22.44 -2.95
C LYS A 672 2.84 -23.77 -2.59
N THR A 673 2.53 -24.37 -1.44
CA THR A 673 3.31 -25.50 -0.88
C THR A 673 2.62 -26.86 -0.94
N LEU A 674 1.28 -26.91 -0.92
CA LEU A 674 0.47 -28.13 -1.01
C LEU A 674 -0.42 -28.18 -2.26
N GLY A 675 -0.38 -27.16 -3.12
CA GLY A 675 -1.16 -27.12 -4.36
C GLY A 675 -2.66 -26.93 -4.17
N THR A 676 -3.10 -26.32 -3.06
CA THR A 676 -4.52 -25.96 -2.89
C THR A 676 -4.96 -24.89 -3.89
N SER A 677 -6.27 -24.75 -4.08
CA SER A 677 -6.87 -23.79 -5.02
C SER A 677 -7.76 -22.78 -4.31
N PHE A 678 -7.25 -22.08 -3.28
CA PHE A 678 -8.03 -21.05 -2.59
C PHE A 678 -8.13 -19.77 -3.42
N PHE A 679 -7.00 -19.29 -3.93
CA PHE A 679 -6.89 -18.06 -4.72
C PHE A 679 -6.54 -18.32 -6.18
N MET A 680 -6.25 -19.57 -6.54
CA MET A 680 -5.82 -20.01 -7.86
C MET A 680 -7.00 -20.55 -8.68
N PRO A 681 -7.46 -19.84 -9.72
CA PRO A 681 -8.50 -20.32 -10.64
C PRO A 681 -7.93 -21.32 -11.65
N ALA A 682 -8.78 -21.85 -12.53
CA ALA A 682 -8.31 -22.51 -13.75
C ALA A 682 -7.60 -21.49 -14.63
N MET A 683 -6.35 -21.78 -15.02
CA MET A 683 -5.45 -20.79 -15.61
C MET A 683 -4.28 -21.41 -16.36
N VAL A 684 -3.57 -20.58 -17.13
CA VAL A 684 -2.29 -20.90 -17.76
C VAL A 684 -1.17 -20.13 -17.06
N SER A 685 0.05 -20.66 -17.04
CA SER A 685 1.26 -19.91 -16.74
C SER A 685 2.38 -20.40 -17.65
N MET A 686 3.15 -19.48 -18.26
CA MET A 686 4.28 -19.82 -19.14
C MET A 686 3.96 -20.83 -20.27
N GLY A 687 2.74 -20.75 -20.83
CA GLY A 687 2.27 -21.66 -21.89
C GLY A 687 1.79 -23.05 -21.40
N GLN A 688 1.83 -23.32 -20.10
CA GLN A 688 1.33 -24.56 -19.50
C GLN A 688 0.00 -24.33 -18.76
N GLN A 689 -0.97 -25.22 -18.93
CA GLN A 689 -2.17 -25.25 -18.10
C GLN A 689 -1.80 -25.78 -16.70
N LEU A 690 -2.32 -25.14 -15.64
CA LEU A 690 -2.07 -25.55 -14.27
C LEU A 690 -3.26 -26.34 -13.69
N ASP A 691 -2.99 -27.29 -12.79
CA ASP A 691 -4.03 -28.15 -12.20
C ASP A 691 -5.00 -27.46 -11.23
N TYR A 692 -4.74 -26.18 -10.90
CA TYR A 692 -5.58 -25.35 -10.02
C TYR A 692 -7.00 -25.16 -10.56
N LYS A 693 -8.01 -25.33 -9.69
CA LYS A 693 -9.44 -25.33 -10.06
C LYS A 693 -10.29 -24.64 -9.00
N GLY A 694 -11.10 -23.67 -9.42
CA GLY A 694 -12.17 -23.07 -8.60
C GLY A 694 -11.78 -21.99 -7.59
N GLY A 695 -10.48 -21.68 -7.42
CA GLY A 695 -10.03 -20.59 -6.55
C GLY A 695 -10.36 -19.20 -7.11
N SER A 696 -10.29 -18.17 -6.26
CA SER A 696 -10.64 -16.80 -6.63
C SER A 696 -9.58 -15.78 -6.19
N PRO A 697 -8.89 -15.09 -7.12
CA PRO A 697 -7.96 -14.02 -6.76
C PRO A 697 -8.66 -12.81 -6.11
N LEU A 698 -9.93 -12.57 -6.45
CA LEU A 698 -10.74 -11.49 -5.86
C LEU A 698 -11.03 -11.72 -4.37
N LEU A 699 -11.13 -12.99 -3.93
CA LEU A 699 -11.24 -13.33 -2.51
C LEU A 699 -10.02 -12.84 -1.72
N PHE A 700 -8.81 -13.01 -2.26
CA PHE A 700 -7.60 -12.47 -1.64
C PHE A 700 -7.66 -10.95 -1.53
N GLN A 701 -8.09 -10.23 -2.59
CA GLN A 701 -8.21 -8.77 -2.52
C GLN A 701 -9.17 -8.32 -1.40
N HIS A 702 -10.34 -8.97 -1.27
CA HIS A 702 -11.28 -8.63 -0.20
C HIS A 702 -10.71 -8.91 1.20
N LEU A 703 -10.07 -10.06 1.43
CA LEU A 703 -9.48 -10.40 2.73
C LEU A 703 -8.27 -9.49 3.06
N PHE A 704 -7.40 -9.24 2.08
CA PHE A 704 -6.23 -8.38 2.23
C PHE A 704 -6.65 -6.95 2.55
N TRP A 705 -7.64 -6.37 1.87
CA TRP A 705 -8.07 -4.99 2.16
C TRP A 705 -8.93 -4.88 3.43
N PHE A 706 -9.70 -5.92 3.79
CA PHE A 706 -10.35 -5.98 5.10
C PHE A 706 -9.34 -5.95 6.25
N PHE A 707 -8.12 -6.45 6.05
CA PHE A 707 -6.98 -6.13 6.92
C PHE A 707 -6.43 -4.71 6.67
N GLY A 708 -6.05 -4.42 5.43
CA GLY A 708 -5.15 -3.33 5.06
C GLY A 708 -5.73 -1.93 5.21
N HIS A 709 -7.05 -1.78 5.19
CA HIS A 709 -7.68 -0.48 5.44
C HIS A 709 -7.90 -0.18 6.93
N PRO A 710 -8.32 -1.14 7.78
CA PRO A 710 -8.13 -1.01 9.22
C PRO A 710 -6.67 -0.77 9.62
N GLU A 711 -5.68 -1.42 8.99
CA GLU A 711 -4.25 -1.20 9.29
C GLU A 711 -3.79 0.24 9.13
N VAL A 712 -4.28 0.99 8.12
CA VAL A 712 -3.94 2.41 8.04
C VAL A 712 -4.53 3.21 9.22
N TYR A 713 -5.66 2.81 9.80
CA TYR A 713 -6.16 3.42 11.04
C TYR A 713 -5.52 2.87 12.31
N ILE A 714 -4.99 1.65 12.30
CA ILE A 714 -4.16 1.10 13.39
C ILE A 714 -2.88 1.93 13.55
N VAL A 715 -2.32 2.43 12.45
CA VAL A 715 -1.20 3.39 12.44
C VAL A 715 -1.66 4.84 12.70
N ALA A 716 -2.79 5.28 12.14
CA ALA A 716 -3.21 6.69 12.23
C ALA A 716 -3.86 7.08 13.57
N LEU A 717 -4.68 6.21 14.20
CA LEU A 717 -5.35 6.55 15.46
C LEU A 717 -4.38 6.82 16.63
N PRO A 718 -3.27 6.07 16.81
CA PRO A 718 -2.24 6.40 17.80
C PRO A 718 -1.54 7.73 17.49
N ALA A 719 -1.25 8.01 16.22
CA ALA A 719 -0.67 9.27 15.79
C ALA A 719 -1.61 10.45 16.11
N PHE A 720 -2.92 10.30 15.85
CA PHE A 720 -3.94 11.30 16.21
C PHE A 720 -4.05 11.50 17.74
N GLY A 721 -3.79 10.45 18.52
CA GLY A 721 -3.70 10.53 19.97
C GLY A 721 -2.49 11.36 20.41
N ILE A 722 -1.29 10.92 20.03
CA ILE A 722 -0.01 11.55 20.36
C ILE A 722 0.02 13.02 19.96
N VAL A 723 -0.42 13.37 18.74
CA VAL A 723 -0.39 14.77 18.30
C VAL A 723 -1.39 15.65 19.05
N SER A 724 -2.48 15.09 19.58
CA SER A 724 -3.39 15.83 20.46
C SER A 724 -2.69 16.22 21.77
N ASP A 725 -1.90 15.30 22.32
CA ASP A 725 -1.13 15.53 23.56
C ASP A 725 -0.03 16.57 23.30
N LEU A 726 0.76 16.41 22.23
CA LEU A 726 1.80 17.37 21.83
C LEU A 726 1.24 18.79 21.62
N VAL A 727 0.14 18.93 20.88
CA VAL A 727 -0.48 20.23 20.60
C VAL A 727 -0.97 20.90 21.89
N SER A 728 -1.59 20.15 22.81
CA SER A 728 -2.09 20.71 24.07
C SER A 728 -0.97 21.10 25.03
N VAL A 729 0.04 20.24 25.21
CA VAL A 729 1.23 20.49 26.05
C VAL A 729 1.99 21.73 25.60
N HIS A 730 2.29 21.84 24.31
CA HIS A 730 3.16 22.90 23.76
C HIS A 730 2.41 24.17 23.31
N ALA A 731 1.07 24.18 23.35
CA ALA A 731 0.25 25.40 23.23
C ALA A 731 -0.24 25.95 24.59
N ARG A 732 0.14 25.32 25.71
CA ARG A 732 -0.30 25.64 27.09
C ARG A 732 -1.82 25.80 27.23
N LYS A 733 -2.59 25.05 26.45
CA LYS A 733 -4.05 25.17 26.31
C LYS A 733 -4.72 23.80 26.31
N SER A 734 -5.84 23.68 27.02
CA SER A 734 -6.71 22.50 26.96
C SER A 734 -7.06 22.13 25.52
N ILE A 735 -6.99 20.83 25.20
CA ILE A 735 -7.45 20.31 23.91
C ILE A 735 -8.94 20.67 23.73
N PHE A 736 -9.25 21.32 22.61
CA PHE A 736 -10.62 21.69 22.27
C PHE A 736 -11.42 20.44 21.90
N GLY A 737 -12.65 20.34 22.40
CA GLY A 737 -13.58 19.27 22.06
C GLY A 737 -13.07 17.88 22.43
N TYR A 738 -12.57 17.66 23.66
CA TYR A 738 -12.08 16.33 24.07
C TYR A 738 -13.13 15.22 23.88
N ARG A 739 -14.40 15.47 24.22
CA ARG A 739 -15.48 14.49 24.01
C ARG A 739 -15.71 14.21 22.52
N THR A 740 -15.69 15.22 21.67
CA THR A 740 -15.81 15.04 20.20
C THR A 740 -14.57 14.40 19.59
N MET A 741 -13.36 14.63 20.14
CA MET A 741 -12.13 13.93 19.79
C MET A 741 -12.19 12.41 20.08
N VAL A 742 -12.78 12.00 21.21
CA VAL A 742 -12.98 10.59 21.57
C VAL A 742 -14.05 9.95 20.70
N TRP A 743 -15.21 10.58 20.52
CA TRP A 743 -16.25 10.06 19.62
C TRP A 743 -15.78 9.97 18.17
N ALA A 744 -14.94 10.89 17.69
CA ALA A 744 -14.31 10.79 16.38
C ALA A 744 -13.36 9.59 16.25
N ILE A 745 -12.55 9.28 17.29
CA ILE A 745 -11.70 8.07 17.30
C ILE A 745 -12.56 6.81 17.21
N LEU A 746 -13.64 6.72 17.99
CA LEU A 746 -14.55 5.58 17.97
C LEU A 746 -15.30 5.45 16.63
N ALA A 747 -15.75 6.56 16.05
CA ALA A 747 -16.43 6.57 14.75
C ALA A 747 -15.50 6.15 13.61
N ILE A 748 -14.27 6.67 13.56
CA ILE A 748 -13.24 6.23 12.59
C ILE A 748 -12.95 4.74 12.77
N GLY A 749 -12.83 4.27 14.02
CA GLY A 749 -12.68 2.85 14.33
C GLY A 749 -13.79 1.99 13.74
N VAL A 750 -15.06 2.25 14.09
CA VAL A 750 -16.20 1.48 13.58
C VAL A 750 -16.34 1.56 12.06
N LEU A 751 -16.08 2.73 11.45
CA LEU A 751 -16.19 2.89 10.00
C LEU A 751 -15.04 2.20 9.23
N SER A 752 -13.83 2.09 9.81
CA SER A 752 -12.66 1.51 9.12
C SER A 752 -12.89 0.09 8.58
N VAL A 753 -13.69 -0.72 9.29
CA VAL A 753 -14.03 -2.10 8.93
C VAL A 753 -15.21 -2.23 7.95
N VAL A 754 -15.78 -1.11 7.47
CA VAL A 754 -16.90 -1.09 6.49
C VAL A 754 -16.65 -0.21 5.25
N VAL A 755 -15.39 0.17 5.00
CA VAL A 755 -14.99 1.00 3.84
C VAL A 755 -13.99 0.33 2.89
N TRP A 756 -13.45 -0.83 3.24
CA TRP A 756 -12.18 -1.35 2.70
C TRP A 756 -12.10 -1.50 1.18
N ALA A 757 -13.21 -1.75 0.49
CA ALA A 757 -13.19 -2.03 -0.94
C ALA A 757 -13.01 -0.79 -1.84
N HIS A 758 -12.79 0.42 -1.30
CA HIS A 758 -12.36 1.54 -2.15
C HIS A 758 -11.00 1.30 -2.83
N HIS A 759 -10.13 0.46 -2.26
CA HIS A 759 -8.90 -0.02 -2.93
C HIS A 759 -9.18 -0.99 -4.10
N MET A 760 -10.46 -1.25 -4.39
CA MET A 760 -10.95 -2.23 -5.37
C MET A 760 -11.99 -1.61 -6.34
N PHE A 761 -12.13 -0.28 -6.43
CA PHE A 761 -13.11 0.33 -7.35
C PHE A 761 -12.91 -0.10 -8.81
N VAL A 762 -11.66 -0.23 -9.25
CA VAL A 762 -11.30 -0.77 -10.57
C VAL A 762 -11.17 -2.31 -10.60
N SER A 763 -11.67 -3.07 -9.61
CA SER A 763 -11.60 -4.56 -9.60
C SER A 763 -12.69 -5.25 -10.43
N GLY A 764 -13.58 -4.49 -11.08
CA GLY A 764 -14.79 -5.02 -11.71
C GLY A 764 -15.83 -5.54 -10.70
N MET A 765 -15.84 -5.00 -9.47
CA MET A 765 -16.87 -5.31 -8.48
C MET A 765 -18.27 -4.93 -8.98
N ASN A 766 -19.32 -5.55 -8.42
CA ASN A 766 -20.69 -5.14 -8.71
C ASN A 766 -20.91 -3.65 -8.29
N PRO A 767 -21.44 -2.79 -9.17
CA PRO A 767 -21.50 -1.34 -8.92
C PRO A 767 -22.25 -0.94 -7.64
N TYR A 768 -23.26 -1.70 -7.20
CA TYR A 768 -23.99 -1.39 -5.97
C TYR A 768 -23.09 -1.43 -4.71
N PHE A 769 -22.07 -2.28 -4.70
CA PHE A 769 -21.04 -2.23 -3.66
C PHE A 769 -20.12 -1.01 -3.85
N GLY A 770 -19.75 -0.67 -5.08
CA GLY A 770 -18.98 0.56 -5.37
C GLY A 770 -19.67 1.82 -4.82
N PHE A 771 -20.98 1.96 -5.05
CA PHE A 771 -21.81 3.04 -4.48
C PHE A 771 -21.79 3.07 -2.95
N PHE A 772 -21.98 1.91 -2.31
CA PHE A 772 -21.91 1.79 -0.86
C PHE A 772 -20.54 2.20 -0.32
N PHE A 773 -19.47 1.62 -0.85
CA PHE A 773 -18.09 1.84 -0.38
C PHE A 773 -17.59 3.27 -0.63
N ALA A 774 -17.95 3.92 -1.74
CA ALA A 774 -17.65 5.34 -1.96
C ALA A 774 -18.35 6.24 -0.93
N THR A 775 -19.64 5.97 -0.68
CA THR A 775 -20.44 6.71 0.30
C THR A 775 -19.87 6.55 1.71
N THR A 776 -19.60 5.33 2.17
CA THR A 776 -19.06 5.09 3.52
C THR A 776 -17.63 5.60 3.68
N THR A 777 -16.80 5.56 2.62
CA THR A 777 -15.44 6.10 2.62
C THR A 777 -15.44 7.61 2.83
N LEU A 778 -16.23 8.35 2.04
CA LEU A 778 -16.30 9.80 2.18
C LEU A 778 -16.93 10.25 3.51
N VAL A 779 -17.80 9.43 4.13
CA VAL A 779 -18.31 9.69 5.50
C VAL A 779 -17.18 9.69 6.55
N ILE A 780 -16.08 8.94 6.39
CA ILE A 780 -14.93 8.99 7.35
C ILE A 780 -14.20 10.35 7.31
N ALA A 781 -14.32 11.12 6.23
CA ALA A 781 -13.76 12.47 6.18
C ALA A 781 -14.35 13.39 7.27
N VAL A 782 -15.61 13.19 7.67
CA VAL A 782 -16.28 14.04 8.68
C VAL A 782 -15.66 13.91 10.08
N PRO A 783 -15.58 12.72 10.73
CA PRO A 783 -14.91 12.60 12.03
C PRO A 783 -13.41 12.92 11.95
N THR A 784 -12.76 12.69 10.80
CA THR A 784 -11.36 13.06 10.59
C THR A 784 -11.18 14.59 10.60
N ALA A 785 -12.05 15.32 9.91
CA ALA A 785 -12.05 16.78 9.89
C ALA A 785 -12.34 17.40 11.27
N ILE A 786 -13.23 16.80 12.08
CA ILE A 786 -13.44 17.22 13.49
C ILE A 786 -12.11 17.25 14.24
N LYS A 787 -11.26 16.23 14.10
CA LYS A 787 -9.96 16.18 14.79
C LYS A 787 -9.01 17.28 14.30
N VAL A 788 -8.97 17.52 12.98
CA VAL A 788 -8.22 18.63 12.37
C VAL A 788 -8.66 19.99 12.93
N TYR A 789 -9.96 20.29 12.92
CA TYR A 789 -10.47 21.55 13.46
C TYR A 789 -10.16 21.68 14.95
N ASN A 790 -10.32 20.62 15.73
CA ASN A 790 -10.06 20.65 17.17
C ASN A 790 -8.56 20.89 17.47
N TRP A 791 -7.61 20.35 16.69
CA TRP A 791 -6.20 20.71 16.81
C TRP A 791 -5.95 22.20 16.48
N VAL A 792 -6.49 22.70 15.36
CA VAL A 792 -6.32 24.10 14.94
C VAL A 792 -6.96 25.08 15.95
N ILE A 793 -8.12 24.75 16.51
CA ILE A 793 -8.78 25.54 17.57
C ILE A 793 -8.03 25.43 18.91
N THR A 794 -7.26 24.36 19.14
CA THR A 794 -6.35 24.28 20.30
C THR A 794 -5.14 25.20 20.13
N LEU A 795 -4.62 25.37 18.92
CA LEU A 795 -3.58 26.37 18.61
C LEU A 795 -4.14 27.82 18.69
N TRP A 796 -5.39 28.05 18.27
CA TRP A 796 -6.04 29.37 18.33
C TRP A 796 -6.15 29.89 19.77
N ARG A 797 -5.55 31.07 20.05
CA ARG A 797 -5.43 31.65 21.40
C ARG A 797 -4.70 30.73 22.41
N GLY A 798 -3.79 29.88 21.93
CA GLY A 798 -2.77 29.25 22.75
C GLY A 798 -1.62 30.19 23.12
N ASP A 799 -0.67 29.68 23.90
CA ASP A 799 0.68 30.21 24.03
C ASP A 799 1.62 29.19 23.38
N ILE A 800 2.01 29.42 22.12
CA ILE A 800 2.63 28.38 21.28
C ILE A 800 4.16 28.39 21.43
N HIS A 801 4.68 27.38 22.14
CA HIS A 801 6.11 27.17 22.36
C HIS A 801 6.70 26.35 21.20
N PHE A 802 7.58 26.95 20.39
CA PHE A 802 8.24 26.26 19.26
C PHE A 802 9.40 25.36 19.70
N SER A 803 9.10 24.39 20.57
CA SER A 803 9.91 23.21 20.83
C SER A 803 10.00 22.32 19.58
N VAL A 804 11.01 21.43 19.50
CA VAL A 804 11.10 20.47 18.38
C VAL A 804 9.85 19.57 18.28
N PRO A 805 9.26 19.02 19.37
CA PRO A 805 7.98 18.32 19.31
C PRO A 805 6.84 19.14 18.67
N MET A 806 6.73 20.42 18.99
CA MET A 806 5.67 21.29 18.47
C MET A 806 5.85 21.61 16.98
N LEU A 807 7.11 21.75 16.52
CA LEU A 807 7.39 21.88 15.09
C LEU A 807 6.90 20.65 14.32
N PHE A 808 7.21 19.44 14.80
CA PHE A 808 6.74 18.19 14.21
C PHE A 808 5.21 18.02 14.29
N ALA A 809 4.56 18.43 15.38
CA ALA A 809 3.10 18.40 15.52
C ALA A 809 2.38 19.33 14.53
N ILE A 810 2.88 20.56 14.32
CA ILE A 810 2.33 21.50 13.34
C ILE A 810 2.59 21.03 11.91
N ALA A 811 3.77 20.44 11.65
CA ALA A 811 4.08 19.84 10.36
C ALA A 811 3.13 18.68 10.02
N PHE A 812 2.85 17.78 10.97
CA PHE A 812 1.81 16.76 10.82
C PHE A 812 0.47 17.38 10.42
N ILE A 813 0.00 18.43 11.11
CA ILE A 813 -1.31 19.04 10.78
C ILE A 813 -1.31 19.52 9.32
N SER A 814 -0.22 20.14 8.86
CA SER A 814 -0.09 20.62 7.47
C SER A 814 -0.06 19.47 6.45
N THR A 815 0.80 18.47 6.63
CA THR A 815 0.93 17.35 5.68
C THR A 815 -0.29 16.42 5.69
N PHE A 816 -0.89 16.20 6.86
CA PHE A 816 -2.08 15.37 7.02
C PHE A 816 -3.33 16.02 6.43
N VAL A 817 -3.50 17.34 6.56
CA VAL A 817 -4.58 18.07 5.87
C VAL A 817 -4.49 17.88 4.36
N ILE A 818 -3.29 17.96 3.79
CA ILE A 818 -3.09 17.83 2.34
C ILE A 818 -3.30 16.39 1.87
N GLY A 819 -2.74 15.41 2.59
CA GLY A 819 -2.99 14.00 2.33
C GLY A 819 -4.47 13.62 2.48
N GLY A 820 -5.17 14.16 3.48
CA GLY A 820 -6.60 13.97 3.66
C GLY A 820 -7.44 14.60 2.54
N LEU A 821 -7.08 15.80 2.09
CA LEU A 821 -7.73 16.46 0.97
C LEU A 821 -7.52 15.70 -0.35
N THR A 822 -6.34 15.14 -0.61
CA THR A 822 -6.12 14.26 -1.78
C THR A 822 -6.83 12.91 -1.66
N GLY A 823 -7.17 12.48 -0.44
CA GLY A 823 -8.03 11.32 -0.21
C GLY A 823 -9.48 11.50 -0.69
N LEU A 824 -9.97 12.74 -0.78
CA LEU A 824 -11.31 13.03 -1.30
C LEU A 824 -11.42 12.79 -2.83
N PHE A 825 -10.30 12.79 -3.54
CA PHE A 825 -10.23 12.40 -4.95
C PHE A 825 -10.42 10.89 -5.09
N LEU A 826 -9.63 10.10 -4.35
CA LEU A 826 -9.64 8.64 -4.43
C LEU A 826 -10.87 8.00 -3.74
N GLY A 827 -11.55 8.73 -2.86
CA GLY A 827 -12.86 8.35 -2.31
C GLY A 827 -14.03 8.57 -3.28
N ASN A 828 -13.83 9.31 -4.39
CA ASN A 828 -14.82 9.50 -5.45
C ASN A 828 -14.47 8.57 -6.64
N VAL A 829 -15.34 7.60 -6.93
CA VAL A 829 -15.07 6.55 -7.92
C VAL A 829 -14.72 7.09 -9.31
N SER A 830 -15.37 8.16 -9.76
CA SER A 830 -15.13 8.76 -11.09
C SER A 830 -13.80 9.49 -11.19
N VAL A 831 -13.17 9.80 -10.06
CA VAL A 831 -11.86 10.43 -9.96
C VAL A 831 -10.78 9.39 -9.61
N ASP A 832 -11.12 8.32 -8.86
CA ASP A 832 -10.22 7.16 -8.71
C ASP A 832 -10.02 6.43 -10.04
N ILE A 833 -11.05 6.20 -10.87
CA ILE A 833 -10.90 5.47 -12.15
C ILE A 833 -9.70 5.96 -12.99
N PRO A 834 -9.52 7.26 -13.30
CA PRO A 834 -8.32 7.71 -14.02
C PRO A 834 -7.04 7.77 -13.18
N LEU A 835 -7.11 7.92 -11.85
CA LEU A 835 -5.95 8.08 -10.95
C LEU A 835 -5.46 6.78 -10.30
N SER A 836 -6.23 5.70 -10.34
CA SER A 836 -5.96 4.45 -9.63
C SER A 836 -4.63 3.85 -10.10
N ASN A 837 -3.87 3.24 -9.20
CA ASN A 837 -2.50 2.78 -9.45
C ASN A 837 -1.51 3.81 -10.08
N THR A 838 -1.83 5.10 -10.22
CA THR A 838 -0.84 6.10 -10.67
C THR A 838 0.07 6.53 -9.52
N TYR A 839 1.05 7.39 -9.83
CA TYR A 839 1.81 8.16 -8.84
C TYR A 839 0.92 8.99 -7.90
N PHE A 840 -0.33 9.35 -8.24
CA PHE A 840 -1.23 10.09 -7.35
C PHE A 840 -1.54 9.29 -6.08
N VAL A 841 -1.85 8.00 -6.22
CA VAL A 841 -2.10 7.10 -5.09
C VAL A 841 -0.86 6.94 -4.22
N VAL A 842 0.32 6.90 -4.84
CA VAL A 842 1.61 6.85 -4.11
C VAL A 842 1.81 8.13 -3.30
N ALA A 843 1.58 9.29 -3.92
CA ALA A 843 1.76 10.61 -3.31
C ALA A 843 0.78 10.86 -2.15
N HIS A 844 -0.51 10.57 -2.37
CA HIS A 844 -1.55 10.62 -1.36
C HIS A 844 -1.19 9.73 -0.15
N PHE A 845 -0.89 8.45 -0.40
CA PHE A 845 -0.56 7.50 0.67
C PHE A 845 0.68 7.93 1.46
N HIS A 846 1.72 8.43 0.79
CA HIS A 846 2.90 8.93 1.51
C HIS A 846 2.63 10.23 2.27
N MET A 847 1.78 11.14 1.79
CA MET A 847 1.40 12.33 2.55
C MET A 847 0.56 11.97 3.79
N VAL A 848 -0.43 11.09 3.68
CA VAL A 848 -1.39 10.80 4.77
C VAL A 848 -0.94 9.68 5.71
N MET A 849 -0.32 8.61 5.20
CA MET A 849 0.07 7.41 5.97
C MET A 849 1.58 7.16 6.06
N GLY A 850 2.36 7.51 5.04
CA GLY A 850 3.81 7.32 5.09
C GLY A 850 4.48 8.31 6.04
N VAL A 851 4.47 9.59 5.67
CA VAL A 851 5.25 10.64 6.34
C VAL A 851 4.52 11.28 7.50
N SER A 852 3.22 11.57 7.39
CA SER A 852 2.49 12.23 8.50
C SER A 852 2.60 11.47 9.83
N PRO A 853 2.38 10.14 9.90
CA PRO A 853 2.60 9.40 11.14
C PRO A 853 4.08 9.38 11.57
N ILE A 854 5.05 9.34 10.64
CA ILE A 854 6.49 9.46 10.94
C ILE A 854 6.84 10.81 11.57
N LEU A 855 6.24 11.92 11.13
CA LEU A 855 6.40 13.23 11.78
C LEU A 855 5.89 13.20 13.23
N VAL A 856 4.79 12.50 13.50
CA VAL A 856 4.29 12.30 14.87
C VAL A 856 5.19 11.38 15.69
N VAL A 857 5.75 10.32 15.10
CA VAL A 857 6.79 9.48 15.74
C VAL A 857 7.98 10.34 16.16
N PHE A 858 8.49 11.21 15.29
CA PHE A 858 9.58 12.12 15.65
C PHE A 858 9.17 13.09 16.76
N GLY A 859 8.02 13.76 16.63
CA GLY A 859 7.51 14.66 17.67
C GLY A 859 7.35 13.97 19.04
N GLY A 860 6.82 12.76 19.05
CA GLY A 860 6.67 11.92 20.24
C GLY A 860 8.02 11.49 20.83
N ILE A 861 8.99 11.06 20.01
CA ILE A 861 10.33 10.74 20.50
C ILE A 861 11.00 12.00 21.07
N TYR A 862 10.97 13.14 20.39
CA TYR A 862 11.50 14.39 20.93
C TYR A 862 10.81 14.84 22.23
N HIS A 863 9.55 14.46 22.44
CA HIS A 863 8.80 14.77 23.67
C HIS A 863 9.15 13.81 24.82
N TRP A 864 9.05 12.49 24.62
CA TRP A 864 9.22 11.50 25.70
C TRP A 864 10.67 10.99 25.89
N TYR A 865 11.63 11.30 25.02
CA TYR A 865 13.06 10.97 25.24
C TYR A 865 13.61 11.42 26.61
N PRO A 866 13.31 12.61 27.16
CA PRO A 866 13.64 12.95 28.56
C PRO A 866 13.03 12.01 29.60
N LYS A 867 11.83 11.46 29.38
CA LYS A 867 11.23 10.45 30.25
C LYS A 867 11.96 9.11 30.19
N VAL A 868 12.40 8.72 28.98
CA VAL A 868 13.14 7.47 28.73
C VAL A 868 14.57 7.53 29.28
N THR A 869 15.24 8.69 29.23
CA THR A 869 16.70 8.80 29.45
C THR A 869 17.14 9.72 30.60
N GLY A 870 16.26 10.55 31.15
CA GLY A 870 16.62 11.62 32.08
C GLY A 870 17.42 12.77 31.44
N ARG A 871 17.45 12.85 30.09
CA ARG A 871 18.19 13.87 29.35
C ARG A 871 17.40 14.45 28.18
N MET A 872 17.67 15.70 27.83
CA MET A 872 17.13 16.36 26.63
C MET A 872 17.93 15.98 25.38
N LEU A 873 17.25 15.86 24.24
CA LEU A 873 17.89 15.79 22.92
C LEU A 873 18.52 17.14 22.54
N ASN A 874 19.49 17.13 21.62
CA ASN A 874 20.06 18.37 21.10
C ASN A 874 19.04 19.10 20.21
N ASP A 875 18.61 20.27 20.65
CA ASP A 875 17.55 21.06 20.03
C ASP A 875 17.97 21.66 18.67
N THR A 876 19.28 21.95 18.47
CA THR A 876 19.81 22.44 17.18
C THR A 876 19.79 21.33 16.13
N MET A 877 20.28 20.14 16.46
CA MET A 877 20.22 18.98 15.57
C MET A 877 18.77 18.57 15.28
N GLY A 878 17.87 18.69 16.27
CA GLY A 878 16.43 18.48 16.09
C GLY A 878 15.76 19.49 15.14
N ARG A 879 16.14 20.77 15.20
CA ARG A 879 15.65 21.80 14.27
C ARG A 879 16.16 21.57 12.84
N VAL A 880 17.41 21.13 12.66
CA VAL A 880 17.94 20.79 11.31
C VAL A 880 17.24 19.56 10.74
N HIS A 881 17.11 18.48 11.53
CA HIS A 881 16.34 17.27 11.15
C HIS A 881 14.90 17.59 10.77
N PHE A 882 14.22 18.42 11.57
CA PHE A 882 12.88 18.93 11.28
C PHE A 882 12.80 19.64 9.93
N TRP A 883 13.65 20.64 9.68
CA TRP A 883 13.53 21.49 8.49
C TRP A 883 13.77 20.73 7.19
N ILE A 884 14.81 19.88 7.15
CA ILE A 884 15.11 19.08 5.97
C ILE A 884 13.99 18.07 5.71
N THR A 885 13.49 17.40 6.75
CA THR A 885 12.40 16.42 6.61
C THR A 885 11.09 17.09 6.17
N PHE A 886 10.70 18.20 6.79
CA PHE A 886 9.43 18.89 6.49
C PHE A 886 9.41 19.47 5.07
N ILE A 887 10.42 20.24 4.67
CA ILE A 887 10.47 20.85 3.32
C ILE A 887 10.69 19.75 2.26
N GLY A 888 11.57 18.78 2.55
CA GLY A 888 11.83 17.66 1.65
C GLY A 888 10.62 16.77 1.40
N THR A 889 9.71 16.63 2.37
CA THR A 889 8.42 15.91 2.18
C THR A 889 7.62 16.51 1.03
N TYR A 890 7.50 17.84 0.98
CA TYR A 890 6.85 18.53 -0.13
C TYR A 890 7.63 18.37 -1.44
N ALA A 891 8.95 18.54 -1.40
CA ALA A 891 9.81 18.39 -2.58
C ALA A 891 9.71 16.99 -3.23
N ILE A 892 9.47 15.94 -2.45
CA ILE A 892 9.30 14.56 -2.93
C ILE A 892 7.85 14.31 -3.40
N PHE A 893 6.87 14.53 -2.53
CA PHE A 893 5.51 14.00 -2.75
C PHE A 893 4.54 14.99 -3.40
N PHE A 894 4.78 16.30 -3.31
CA PHE A 894 3.93 17.26 -4.04
C PHE A 894 4.05 17.06 -5.56
N PRO A 895 5.25 16.97 -6.17
CA PRO A 895 5.42 16.62 -7.58
C PRO A 895 4.81 15.28 -8.02
N MET A 896 4.80 14.26 -7.15
CA MET A 896 4.22 12.95 -7.51
C MET A 896 2.70 13.02 -7.78
N HIS A 897 1.96 13.97 -7.20
CA HIS A 897 0.54 14.14 -7.54
C HIS A 897 0.36 14.55 -9.01
N TYR A 898 1.24 15.41 -9.54
CA TYR A 898 1.21 15.86 -10.95
C TYR A 898 1.56 14.74 -11.92
N LEU A 899 2.61 13.97 -11.60
CA LEU A 899 2.95 12.75 -12.35
C LEU A 899 1.81 11.73 -12.32
N GLY A 900 1.03 11.72 -11.23
CA GLY A 900 -0.21 10.95 -11.12
C GLY A 900 -1.31 11.39 -12.08
N VAL A 901 -1.60 12.69 -12.16
CA VAL A 901 -2.60 13.27 -13.08
C VAL A 901 -2.20 13.15 -14.55
N LEU A 902 -0.90 13.12 -14.86
CA LEU A 902 -0.35 12.75 -16.17
C LEU A 902 -0.65 11.28 -16.55
N GLY A 903 -0.99 10.42 -15.58
CA GLY A 903 -1.26 8.99 -15.78
C GLY A 903 -0.05 8.09 -15.54
N MET A 904 1.06 8.60 -14.97
CA MET A 904 2.30 7.83 -14.76
C MET A 904 2.06 6.66 -13.77
N PRO A 905 2.19 5.38 -14.20
CA PRO A 905 1.87 4.24 -13.35
C PRO A 905 2.85 4.03 -12.19
N ARG A 906 2.36 3.52 -11.06
CA ARG A 906 3.21 3.04 -9.96
C ARG A 906 3.80 1.66 -10.28
N ARG A 907 4.91 1.29 -9.61
CA ARG A 907 5.61 -0.01 -9.77
C ARG A 907 6.20 -0.25 -11.16
N TYR A 908 6.54 0.79 -11.91
CA TYR A 908 7.31 0.68 -13.15
C TYR A 908 8.81 0.86 -12.88
N TYR A 909 9.65 0.09 -13.58
CA TYR A 909 11.12 0.15 -13.49
C TYR A 909 11.72 1.27 -14.36
N ALA A 910 11.09 1.53 -15.51
CA ALA A 910 11.37 2.59 -16.45
C ALA A 910 10.07 3.01 -17.18
N TRP A 911 10.09 4.17 -17.83
CA TRP A 911 9.00 4.68 -18.68
C TRP A 911 9.52 5.10 -20.08
N GLU A 912 10.67 4.58 -20.48
CA GLU A 912 11.24 4.85 -21.79
C GLU A 912 10.28 4.40 -22.90
N ASN A 913 10.27 5.17 -24.00
CA ASN A 913 9.45 4.96 -25.19
C ASN A 913 7.92 5.20 -25.04
N TYR A 914 7.40 5.59 -23.87
CA TYR A 914 5.99 6.00 -23.73
C TYR A 914 5.77 7.42 -24.26
N ALA A 915 5.08 7.54 -25.39
CA ALA A 915 4.86 8.80 -26.12
C ALA A 915 4.02 9.84 -25.37
N PHE A 916 3.18 9.42 -24.40
CA PHE A 916 2.42 10.37 -23.58
C PHE A 916 3.20 10.92 -22.36
N ILE A 917 4.40 10.42 -22.07
CA ILE A 917 5.21 10.84 -20.94
C ILE A 917 6.30 11.82 -21.44
N PRO A 918 6.27 13.10 -21.03
CA PRO A 918 7.20 14.10 -21.54
C PRO A 918 8.54 14.03 -20.80
N GLU A 919 9.61 14.54 -21.41
CA GLU A 919 10.94 14.64 -20.78
C GLU A 919 10.89 15.38 -19.42
N SER A 920 10.00 16.36 -19.25
CA SER A 920 9.80 17.05 -17.97
C SER A 920 9.36 16.11 -16.83
N ALA A 921 8.71 14.98 -17.12
CA ALA A 921 8.37 13.95 -16.12
C ALA A 921 9.58 13.08 -15.70
N HIS A 922 10.54 12.88 -16.62
CA HIS A 922 11.81 12.22 -16.32
C HIS A 922 12.72 13.14 -15.49
N VAL A 923 12.86 14.40 -15.89
CA VAL A 923 13.55 15.45 -15.11
C VAL A 923 12.92 15.62 -13.71
N MET A 924 11.59 15.58 -13.62
CA MET A 924 10.90 15.63 -12.32
C MET A 924 11.23 14.42 -11.43
N ASN A 925 11.36 13.21 -11.99
CA ASN A 925 11.80 12.05 -11.23
C ASN A 925 13.26 12.16 -10.76
N MET A 926 14.16 12.73 -11.58
CA MET A 926 15.53 13.04 -11.13
C MET A 926 15.52 14.00 -9.93
N TYR A 927 14.74 15.09 -10.00
CA TYR A 927 14.57 16.05 -8.90
C TYR A 927 14.03 15.39 -7.60
N ILE A 928 12.94 14.61 -7.72
CA ILE A 928 12.35 13.86 -6.61
C ILE A 928 13.39 12.92 -5.96
N SER A 929 14.25 12.28 -6.75
CA SER A 929 15.29 11.39 -6.24
C SER A 929 16.38 12.13 -5.47
N VAL A 930 16.83 13.30 -5.96
CA VAL A 930 17.78 14.14 -5.22
C VAL A 930 17.18 14.61 -3.89
N ALA A 931 15.91 15.03 -3.88
CA ALA A 931 15.20 15.40 -2.66
C ALA A 931 15.09 14.22 -1.67
N ALA A 932 14.83 13.01 -2.16
CA ALA A 932 14.78 11.79 -1.34
C ALA A 932 16.12 11.49 -0.66
N PHE A 933 17.25 11.58 -1.37
CA PHE A 933 18.58 11.38 -0.78
C PHE A 933 18.88 12.41 0.32
N VAL A 934 18.51 13.67 0.11
CA VAL A 934 18.67 14.74 1.12
C VAL A 934 17.82 14.46 2.36
N VAL A 935 16.56 14.04 2.21
CA VAL A 935 15.72 13.63 3.35
C VAL A 935 16.27 12.40 4.06
N ALA A 936 16.86 11.44 3.35
CA ALA A 936 17.46 10.25 3.94
C ALA A 936 18.65 10.58 4.86
N THR A 937 19.54 11.49 4.45
CA THR A 937 20.67 11.91 5.30
C THR A 937 20.24 12.61 6.58
N ALA A 938 19.12 13.35 6.57
CA ALA A 938 18.54 13.94 7.79
C ALA A 938 18.11 12.89 8.82
N GLN A 939 17.75 11.67 8.40
CA GLN A 939 17.38 10.59 9.33
C GLN A 939 18.61 10.01 10.04
N LEU A 940 19.78 10.06 9.41
CA LEU A 940 21.06 9.72 10.05
C LEU A 940 21.43 10.76 11.13
N LEU A 941 21.15 12.04 10.88
CA LEU A 941 21.31 13.11 11.89
C LEU A 941 20.38 12.89 13.10
N PHE A 942 19.15 12.43 12.89
CA PHE A 942 18.24 12.04 13.96
C PHE A 942 18.80 10.89 14.81
N VAL A 943 19.24 9.79 14.18
CA VAL A 943 19.85 8.65 14.88
C VAL A 943 21.12 9.07 15.64
N TYR A 944 21.95 9.92 15.05
CA TYR A 944 23.11 10.51 15.73
C TYR A 944 22.69 11.33 16.97
N ASN A 945 21.64 12.15 16.87
CA ASN A 945 21.12 12.93 17.99
C ASN A 945 20.65 12.04 19.15
N LEU A 946 19.96 10.92 18.86
CA LEU A 946 19.53 9.92 19.85
C LEU A 946 20.72 9.31 20.62
N VAL A 947 21.80 8.94 19.92
CA VAL A 947 22.98 8.30 20.52
C VAL A 947 23.88 9.30 21.25
N TRP A 948 24.08 10.49 20.67
CA TRP A 948 24.90 11.55 21.24
C TRP A 948 24.30 12.08 22.55
N SER A 949 22.99 12.35 22.55
CA SER A 949 22.28 12.96 23.69
C SER A 949 22.17 12.03 24.89
N LEU A 950 22.19 10.70 24.69
CA LEU A 950 22.18 9.73 25.78
C LEU A 950 23.41 9.89 26.70
N ARG A 951 24.53 10.35 26.12
CA ARG A 951 25.79 10.59 26.82
C ARG A 951 26.01 12.06 27.17
N ARG A 952 25.67 12.99 26.26
CA ARG A 952 26.01 14.42 26.34
C ARG A 952 24.82 15.39 26.42
N GLY A 953 23.58 14.91 26.32
CA GLY A 953 22.38 15.73 26.47
C GLY A 953 22.24 16.30 27.87
N GLN A 954 21.65 17.50 28.01
CA GLN A 954 21.43 18.14 29.29
C GLN A 954 20.53 17.27 30.18
N LYS A 955 20.87 17.12 31.47
CA LYS A 955 19.96 16.47 32.43
C LYS A 955 18.70 17.32 32.60
N THR A 956 17.58 16.65 32.84
CA THR A 956 16.28 17.29 33.07
C THR A 956 15.73 16.94 34.46
N ASP A 957 14.77 17.73 34.95
CA ASP A 957 13.80 17.27 35.95
C ASP A 957 12.81 16.24 35.35
N GLY A 958 11.83 15.80 36.15
CA GLY A 958 10.87 14.76 35.76
C GLY A 958 9.74 15.20 34.83
N ASN A 959 9.56 16.51 34.60
CA ASN A 959 8.49 17.13 33.81
C ASN A 959 8.94 18.44 33.12
N PRO A 960 9.94 18.40 32.21
CA PRO A 960 10.50 19.60 31.56
C PRO A 960 9.48 20.38 30.71
N TRP A 961 8.38 19.72 30.34
CA TRP A 961 7.32 20.29 29.51
C TRP A 961 6.17 20.88 30.34
N ARG A 962 6.23 20.80 31.68
CA ARG A 962 5.17 21.24 32.61
C ARG A 962 3.80 20.73 32.15
N ALA A 963 3.75 19.43 31.90
CA ALA A 963 2.63 18.69 31.35
C ALA A 963 1.73 18.11 32.46
N ALA A 964 0.43 18.04 32.19
CA ALA A 964 -0.60 17.66 33.15
C ALA A 964 -0.78 16.15 33.33
N SER A 965 -0.48 15.35 32.31
CA SER A 965 -0.75 13.90 32.27
C SER A 965 0.18 13.08 33.18
N LEU A 966 -0.32 11.91 33.63
CA LEU A 966 0.31 11.12 34.69
C LEU A 966 1.75 10.66 34.38
N GLU A 967 2.13 10.43 33.13
CA GLU A 967 3.47 9.92 32.82
C GLU A 967 4.58 10.91 33.22
N TRP A 968 4.25 12.20 33.33
CA TRP A 968 5.16 13.23 33.82
C TRP A 968 5.21 13.36 35.35
N GLN A 969 4.36 12.64 36.07
CA GLN A 969 4.18 12.72 37.53
C GLN A 969 4.82 11.55 38.30
N THR A 970 5.62 10.70 37.63
CA THR A 970 6.33 9.58 38.28
C THR A 970 7.37 10.08 39.30
N PRO A 971 7.51 9.44 40.49
CA PRO A 971 8.43 9.90 41.53
C PRO A 971 9.92 9.94 41.14
N GLN A 972 10.30 9.22 40.08
CA GLN A 972 11.66 9.13 39.55
C GLN A 972 11.63 9.31 38.04
N THR A 973 12.71 9.83 37.46
CA THR A 973 12.90 9.98 36.00
C THR A 973 14.34 9.62 35.60
N PRO A 974 14.55 8.59 34.75
CA PRO A 974 13.56 7.67 34.21
C PRO A 974 12.76 6.90 35.29
N PRO A 975 11.51 6.50 35.02
CA PRO A 975 10.74 5.68 35.96
C PRO A 975 11.39 4.29 36.14
N VAL A 976 11.45 3.81 37.37
CA VAL A 976 11.93 2.46 37.71
C VAL A 976 10.83 1.41 37.54
N HIS A 977 11.16 0.14 37.78
CA HIS A 977 10.17 -0.95 37.77
C HIS A 977 9.04 -0.68 38.78
N GLY A 978 7.82 -1.04 38.43
CA GLY A 978 6.62 -0.71 39.20
C GLY A 978 6.10 0.73 39.07
N ASN A 979 6.81 1.63 38.38
CA ASN A 979 6.46 3.02 38.02
C ASN A 979 6.19 4.03 39.16
N TRP A 980 5.61 3.59 40.27
CA TRP A 980 5.05 4.39 41.35
C TRP A 980 5.64 3.99 42.71
N GLY A 981 5.27 4.73 43.76
CA GLY A 981 5.60 4.35 45.14
C GLY A 981 4.71 3.23 45.69
N PRO A 982 4.68 3.06 47.03
CA PRO A 982 3.75 2.13 47.69
C PRO A 982 2.29 2.37 47.26
N HIS A 983 1.89 3.63 47.14
CA HIS A 983 0.56 4.04 46.68
C HIS A 983 0.56 4.44 45.20
N LEU A 984 -0.53 4.13 44.51
CA LEU A 984 -0.80 4.60 43.14
C LEU A 984 -1.33 6.04 43.15
N PRO A 985 -1.14 6.84 42.09
CA PRO A 985 -1.67 8.20 42.02
C PRO A 985 -3.20 8.18 41.88
N VAL A 986 -3.92 8.95 42.70
CA VAL A 986 -5.37 9.18 42.54
C VAL A 986 -5.60 10.27 41.49
N VAL A 987 -6.55 10.07 40.58
CA VAL A 987 -6.81 10.99 39.45
C VAL A 987 -8.08 11.81 39.70
N TYR A 988 -7.87 13.08 40.04
CA TYR A 988 -8.96 14.03 40.31
C TYR A 988 -9.50 14.70 39.06
N ARG A 989 -8.71 14.79 37.98
CA ARG A 989 -9.05 15.58 36.79
C ARG A 989 -8.55 15.01 35.45
N TRP A 990 -9.15 15.48 34.36
CA TRP A 990 -8.80 15.13 32.97
C TRP A 990 -7.40 15.60 32.53
N ALA A 991 -6.85 14.96 31.48
CA ALA A 991 -5.44 15.07 31.07
C ALA A 991 -4.97 16.43 30.51
N TYR A 992 -5.86 17.42 30.34
CA TYR A 992 -5.55 18.68 29.64
C TYR A 992 -5.95 19.92 30.44
N ALA A 993 -5.74 19.90 31.75
CA ALA A 993 -6.01 21.01 32.66
C ALA A 993 -4.99 22.17 32.51
N TYR A 994 -4.85 22.72 31.30
CA TYR A 994 -3.99 23.87 31.00
C TYR A 994 -4.77 25.19 30.99
N SER A 995 -4.14 26.24 31.53
CA SER A 995 -4.65 27.61 31.63
C SER A 995 -6.03 27.76 32.29
N VAL A 996 -6.45 26.78 33.11
CA VAL A 996 -7.73 26.77 33.82
C VAL A 996 -7.94 28.05 34.66
N PRO A 997 -9.13 28.68 34.66
CA PRO A 997 -9.40 29.86 35.47
C PRO A 997 -9.21 29.59 36.97
N GLY A 998 -8.65 30.57 37.69
CA GLY A 998 -8.34 30.45 39.12
C GLY A 998 -7.12 29.57 39.45
N ALA A 999 -6.53 28.84 38.49
CA ALA A 999 -5.35 28.03 38.74
C ALA A 999 -4.07 28.88 38.84
N ARG A 1000 -3.29 28.65 39.90
CA ARG A 1000 -2.04 29.37 40.21
C ARG A 1000 -1.03 29.31 39.06
N GLU A 1001 -0.83 28.13 38.50
CA GLU A 1001 -0.01 27.91 37.32
C GLU A 1001 -0.85 27.83 36.03
N ASP A 1002 -0.18 27.83 34.88
CA ASP A 1002 -0.77 27.62 33.55
C ASP A 1002 -1.05 26.14 33.24
N PHE A 1003 -0.85 25.24 34.20
CA PHE A 1003 -1.29 23.84 34.15
C PHE A 1003 -1.62 23.31 35.55
N ILE A 1004 -2.34 22.21 35.61
CA ILE A 1004 -2.61 21.44 36.83
C ILE A 1004 -2.43 19.96 36.50
N ALA A 1005 -1.78 19.19 37.38
CA ALA A 1005 -1.58 17.75 37.18
C ALA A 1005 -2.87 16.93 37.33
N GLN A 1006 -2.98 15.77 36.66
CA GLN A 1006 -4.15 14.89 36.78
C GLN A 1006 -4.38 14.38 38.22
N ASN A 1007 -3.32 14.24 38.99
CA ASN A 1007 -3.30 13.81 40.39
C ASN A 1007 -3.25 14.96 41.40
N ALA A 1008 -3.35 16.21 40.96
CA ALA A 1008 -3.49 17.37 41.83
C ALA A 1008 -4.86 17.35 42.55
N PRO A 1009 -4.90 17.33 43.90
CA PRO A 1009 -6.15 17.38 44.66
C PRO A 1009 -7.03 18.59 44.32
N PRO A 1010 -8.35 18.55 44.54
CA PRO A 1010 -9.26 19.67 44.24
C PRO A 1010 -8.84 21.02 44.85
N GLU A 1011 -8.16 20.98 45.98
CA GLU A 1011 -7.65 22.12 46.75
C GLU A 1011 -6.57 22.93 46.01
N GLU A 1012 -5.89 22.34 45.00
CA GLU A 1012 -4.99 23.07 44.09
C GLU A 1012 -5.75 24.01 43.12
N GLY A 1013 -7.08 23.97 43.15
CA GLY A 1013 -7.96 24.88 42.43
C GLY A 1013 -8.25 24.48 40.98
N GLY A 1014 -8.88 25.40 40.26
CA GLY A 1014 -9.33 25.23 38.88
C GLY A 1014 -10.52 24.25 38.75
N SER A 1015 -11.70 24.77 38.37
CA SER A 1015 -12.89 23.93 38.15
C SER A 1015 -12.77 23.07 36.89
N GLU A 1016 -13.14 21.79 36.99
CA GLU A 1016 -13.44 20.98 35.81
C GLU A 1016 -14.67 21.57 35.07
N PRO A 1017 -14.77 21.39 33.74
CA PRO A 1017 -16.01 21.68 33.02
C PRO A 1017 -17.11 20.70 33.45
N GLU A 1018 -17.95 21.17 34.38
CA GLU A 1018 -19.01 20.45 35.09
C GLU A 1018 -19.86 19.52 34.18
N PRO A 1019 -20.01 18.22 34.48
CA PRO A 1019 -20.80 17.31 33.66
C PRO A 1019 -22.30 17.63 33.57
N HIS A 1020 -22.89 18.40 34.51
CA HIS A 1020 -24.35 18.46 34.68
C HIS A 1020 -25.03 19.83 34.57
N ALA A 1021 -24.31 20.93 34.34
CA ALA A 1021 -24.84 22.29 34.29
C ALA A 1021 -25.70 22.65 33.03
N SER A 1022 -26.42 21.69 32.43
CA SER A 1022 -27.31 21.93 31.28
C SER A 1022 -28.67 21.19 31.35
N ARG A 1023 -29.23 21.07 32.55
CA ARG A 1023 -30.64 20.70 32.80
C ARG A 1023 -31.28 21.70 33.78
N GLY A 1024 -31.73 22.84 33.28
CA GLY A 1024 -32.42 23.84 34.11
C GLY A 1024 -32.30 25.29 33.61
N ALA A 1025 -32.79 25.58 32.40
CA ALA A 1025 -33.06 26.94 31.90
C ALA A 1025 -33.85 26.91 30.56
N ILE A 1026 -34.97 26.17 30.52
CA ILE A 1026 -36.04 26.44 29.56
C ILE A 1026 -37.33 26.54 30.39
N ALA A 1027 -37.82 27.77 30.49
CA ALA A 1027 -39.09 28.18 31.04
C ALA A 1027 -39.60 29.31 30.12
#